data_AF-A0ABC9W2D2-F1
#
_entry.id   AF-A0ABC9W2D2-F1
#
_cell.length_a   1.000
_cell.length_b   1.000
_cell.length_c   1.000
_cell.angle_alpha   90.00
_cell.angle_beta   90.00
_cell.angle_gamma   90.00
#
_symmetry.space_group_name_H-M   'P 1'
#
loop_
_entity.id
_entity.type
_entity.pdbx_description
1 polymer ?
#
loop_
_entity_poly.entity_id
_entity_poly.type
_entity_poly.pdbx_seq_one_letter_code
_entity_poly.pdbx_strand_id
1 'polypeptide(L)'
;MALVAPETRKFTRALSKPGTAAELRQSVSEVVRGSVLLAKPKLIEPIDYENVIVQRKTQILNDALREMLLFPYDDFQTALLKRQSRYIRSTVPENAEKEAQSLFVTECIKTYNSDWHVVNYRYEDYSGEFRQLPNKGTKSEKLPVHLYEVDEEADKDEDAASLGSQKGGITKQGWLYKGNMNSAISVTMRSFKRRFFHLIQLGDGSYNLNFYKDEKISKEPKGSIFLDSCMGVVQNNKVRRFAFELKMQDKSSYLLAADSELEMEEWINTLNKILQLNFEAAMQEKRNGESHEDDEQSKMESSSSSFDNYYPEIAKSTREAEIKLKSESRVKLFTLDPDAQKLDFSGIEPDVKPFEEKFGKKILVKCNDLSFNLQSCVAENEEGPTTNVEPFFVTLSLFDIKNNRKISADFHVDLNHASVRHMISNASQQMMNGSGDSLHRIQDIHETVLQYPKQGIFSVTCPHTDIFLVARIEKVLQGSITHCAEPYMKSSDSSKVAQKVLKNAKQACQRLGQYRMPFAWAARTLFKDASGTLDKNGRFSPLFRQDSNKLSNEDMLKLLADFRKPEKMAKLPVILGNLDVTIDNVSPDFPNYVNSSYIPMKQFETSTKTLITFEIEEFVPCIPKHTQPFTIYNNHLYVYPKHLKYDSQKSFAKARNIAVCIEFKDSDEEDSLPLKCIYGRPGGPVFTRSAFAAVLHHHQNPEFYDEIKIELPTQLHEKHHLLFTFYHVSCDNSSKGSTKKKDVVETQVGYSWLPLIKDGRVVTNEQHIPVSANLPSGYLSYQEVAVGKHSGPEIKWVDGGKQLLKISTHLVSTVYTQDQHLHNFFQYCQKTESGARALGADLVKYLKSLHAMEGHVMIAFLPTVLNQLFRVLTRATQEEVAVNVTRVIIHIVAQCHEEGLDSYLRSYVKYAYKAEPYVASEYKTVHEELAKSMTTILKPSADFLTSNKLLKYSWFFFEVLIKSMAQHLIENSKVKLEELNHIARLTVT
;
A
#
# COMPACT_ATOMS: atom_id res chain seq x y z
N MET A 1 -6.30 71.43 9.50
CA MET A 1 -6.23 72.29 10.70
C MET A 1 -6.68 71.45 11.89
N ALA A 2 -6.03 71.41 13.06
CA ALA A 2 -4.93 72.25 13.55
C ALA A 2 -3.94 71.48 14.48
N LEU A 3 -2.65 71.86 14.35
CA LEU A 3 -1.67 72.19 15.41
C LEU A 3 -1.35 71.23 16.60
N VAL A 4 -0.18 70.57 16.48
CA VAL A 4 1.01 70.53 17.39
C VAL A 4 0.83 71.26 18.76
N ALA A 5 1.23 70.74 19.94
CA ALA A 5 2.63 70.52 20.41
C ALA A 5 2.69 69.86 21.85
N PRO A 6 3.83 69.82 22.63
CA PRO A 6 4.59 68.57 22.79
C PRO A 6 5.08 68.20 24.23
N GLU A 7 5.15 66.91 24.59
CA GLU A 7 5.92 66.45 25.77
C GLU A 7 6.75 65.16 25.53
N THR A 8 7.90 65.29 24.86
CA THR A 8 8.89 64.19 24.73
C THR A 8 10.33 64.64 25.02
N ARG A 9 10.55 65.22 26.21
CA ARG A 9 11.91 65.43 26.78
C ARG A 9 11.97 65.18 28.29
N LYS A 10 12.00 63.91 28.71
CA LYS A 10 12.31 63.51 30.11
C LYS A 10 12.97 62.13 30.29
N PHE A 11 13.43 61.47 29.22
CA PHE A 11 13.97 60.10 29.28
C PHE A 11 15.37 59.96 29.91
N THR A 12 16.12 61.07 30.09
CA THR A 12 17.57 61.04 30.37
C THR A 12 17.99 61.66 31.71
N ARG A 13 17.15 61.61 32.76
CA ARG A 13 17.51 62.19 34.08
C ARG A 13 17.28 61.34 35.34
N ALA A 14 16.94 60.06 35.22
CA ALA A 14 16.60 59.20 36.38
C ALA A 14 17.43 57.90 36.51
N LEU A 15 18.54 57.75 35.78
CA LEU A 15 19.43 56.56 35.84
C LEU A 15 20.62 56.76 36.78
N SER A 16 20.37 57.02 38.07
CA SER A 16 21.43 57.29 39.06
C SER A 16 21.25 56.58 40.42
N LYS A 17 20.40 55.55 40.51
CA LYS A 17 20.34 54.63 41.67
C LYS A 17 20.21 53.16 41.22
N PRO A 18 21.02 52.23 41.76
CA PRO A 18 20.79 50.80 41.57
C PRO A 18 19.48 50.37 42.27
N GLY A 19 18.62 49.63 41.58
CA GLY A 19 17.35 49.11 42.12
C GLY A 19 16.12 49.42 41.27
N THR A 20 15.93 50.69 40.88
CA THR A 20 14.70 51.15 40.20
C THR A 20 14.49 50.62 38.78
N ALA A 21 15.52 50.05 38.14
CA ALA A 21 15.41 49.51 36.78
C ALA A 21 14.59 48.20 36.68
N ALA A 22 14.38 47.49 37.79
CA ALA A 22 13.51 46.30 37.84
C ALA A 22 12.04 46.71 38.02
N GLU A 23 11.77 47.57 39.01
CA GLU A 23 10.44 48.12 39.30
C GLU A 23 9.86 48.87 38.09
N LEU A 24 10.68 49.65 37.37
CA LEU A 24 10.22 50.35 36.17
C LEU A 24 9.88 49.38 35.02
N ARG A 25 10.60 48.26 34.88
CA ARG A 25 10.27 47.22 33.88
C ARG A 25 9.00 46.47 34.26
N GLN A 26 8.79 46.19 35.54
CA GLN A 26 7.58 45.54 36.03
C GLN A 26 6.37 46.46 35.89
N SER A 27 6.50 47.74 36.27
CA SER A 27 5.48 48.78 36.06
C SER A 27 5.12 48.94 34.58
N VAL A 28 6.11 49.05 33.68
CA VAL A 28 5.85 49.11 32.23
C VAL A 28 5.21 47.81 31.72
N SER A 29 5.61 46.63 32.23
CA SER A 29 5.01 45.35 31.83
C SER A 29 3.58 45.18 32.33
N GLU A 30 3.24 45.70 33.52
CA GLU A 30 1.88 45.73 34.06
C GLU A 30 1.00 46.74 33.33
N VAL A 31 1.52 47.93 33.00
CA VAL A 31 0.81 48.93 32.17
C VAL A 31 0.60 48.41 30.74
N VAL A 32 1.56 47.69 30.16
CA VAL A 32 1.40 47.02 28.85
C VAL A 32 0.38 45.88 28.95
N ARG A 33 0.42 45.03 29.99
CA ARG A 33 -0.61 43.99 30.22
C ARG A 33 -2.01 44.59 30.40
N GLY A 34 -2.13 45.69 31.15
CA GLY A 34 -3.41 46.40 31.35
C GLY A 34 -3.92 47.07 30.07
N SER A 35 -3.04 47.70 29.30
CA SER A 35 -3.39 48.37 28.03
C SER A 35 -3.80 47.38 26.94
N VAL A 36 -3.12 46.23 26.84
CA VAL A 36 -3.43 45.16 25.88
C VAL A 36 -4.79 44.49 26.18
N LEU A 37 -5.27 44.55 27.42
CA LEU A 37 -6.58 44.00 27.82
C LEU A 37 -7.77 44.95 27.62
N LEU A 38 -7.54 46.25 27.38
CA LEU A 38 -8.61 47.25 27.24
C LEU A 38 -9.02 47.57 25.80
N ALA A 39 -8.17 47.25 24.83
CA ALA A 39 -8.57 47.17 23.44
C ALA A 39 -9.13 45.76 23.14
N LYS A 40 -10.40 45.51 23.51
CA LYS A 40 -11.16 44.47 22.76
C LYS A 40 -10.99 44.82 21.27
N PRO A 41 -10.56 43.88 20.40
CA PRO A 41 -10.56 44.17 18.98
C PRO A 41 -11.97 44.61 18.62
N LYS A 42 -12.11 45.74 17.90
CA LYS A 42 -13.41 46.11 17.36
C LYS A 42 -13.91 44.89 16.60
N LEU A 43 -15.07 44.36 16.98
CA LEU A 43 -15.82 43.50 16.09
C LEU A 43 -16.20 44.37 14.90
N ILE A 44 -15.32 44.35 13.89
CA ILE A 44 -15.70 44.71 12.54
C ILE A 44 -16.58 43.53 12.14
N GLU A 45 -17.89 43.74 12.19
CA GLU A 45 -18.81 42.78 11.57
C GLU A 45 -18.34 42.64 10.12
N PRO A 46 -18.02 41.41 9.67
CA PRO A 46 -17.55 41.21 8.30
C PRO A 46 -18.62 41.75 7.37
N ILE A 47 -18.19 42.42 6.29
CA ILE A 47 -19.11 42.93 5.27
C ILE A 47 -20.02 41.78 4.85
N ASP A 48 -21.34 42.00 4.94
CA ASP A 48 -22.33 41.06 4.43
C ASP A 48 -22.26 41.10 2.89
N TYR A 49 -21.30 40.35 2.35
CA TYR A 49 -21.01 40.30 0.93
C TYR A 49 -22.15 39.68 0.12
N GLU A 50 -23.08 38.94 0.75
CA GLU A 50 -24.32 38.53 0.08
C GLU A 50 -25.24 39.73 -0.09
N ASN A 51 -25.56 40.43 1.00
CA ASN A 51 -26.44 41.60 0.96
C ASN A 51 -25.88 42.74 0.09
N VAL A 52 -24.56 42.96 0.10
CA VAL A 52 -23.91 43.92 -0.80
C VAL A 52 -23.99 43.50 -2.27
N ILE A 53 -23.77 42.23 -2.62
CA ILE A 53 -23.93 41.75 -4.01
C ILE A 53 -25.40 41.81 -4.44
N VAL A 54 -26.34 41.41 -3.59
CA VAL A 54 -27.79 41.48 -3.87
C VAL A 54 -28.22 42.93 -4.10
N GLN A 55 -27.83 43.87 -3.23
CA GLN A 55 -28.12 45.31 -3.39
C GLN A 55 -27.49 45.90 -4.67
N ARG A 56 -26.31 45.43 -5.06
CA ARG A 56 -25.58 45.92 -6.25
C ARG A 56 -25.76 45.04 -7.49
N LYS A 57 -26.65 44.06 -7.47
CA LYS A 57 -26.81 43.04 -8.53
C LYS A 57 -26.97 43.66 -9.92
N THR A 58 -27.82 44.70 -10.04
CA THR A 58 -28.04 45.42 -11.31
C THR A 58 -26.82 46.21 -11.79
N GLN A 59 -25.97 46.68 -10.87
CA GLN A 59 -24.71 47.35 -11.22
C GLN A 59 -23.67 46.33 -11.71
N ILE A 60 -23.49 45.22 -10.97
CA ILE A 60 -22.57 44.13 -11.31
C ILE A 60 -22.95 43.48 -12.65
N LEU A 61 -24.24 43.25 -12.91
CA LEU A 61 -24.73 42.67 -14.16
C LEU A 61 -24.47 43.55 -15.40
N ASN A 62 -24.36 44.87 -15.19
CA ASN A 62 -24.14 45.90 -16.23
C ASN A 62 -22.69 46.44 -16.24
N ASP A 63 -21.79 45.90 -15.41
CA ASP A 63 -20.40 46.36 -15.33
C ASP A 63 -19.62 45.92 -16.58
N ALA A 64 -18.84 46.82 -17.17
CA ALA A 64 -18.01 46.52 -18.34
C ALA A 64 -16.85 45.54 -18.02
N LEU A 65 -16.49 45.41 -16.74
CA LEU A 65 -15.50 44.46 -16.22
C LEU A 65 -16.15 43.24 -15.54
N ARG A 66 -17.46 43.04 -15.71
CA ARG A 66 -18.22 41.93 -15.11
C ARG A 66 -17.54 40.56 -15.29
N GLU A 67 -17.00 40.26 -16.47
CA GLU A 67 -16.31 38.98 -16.73
C GLU A 67 -15.01 38.80 -15.93
N MET A 68 -14.43 39.86 -15.34
CA MET A 68 -13.31 39.77 -14.38
C MET A 68 -13.78 39.61 -12.92
N LEU A 69 -15.07 39.81 -12.64
CA LEU A 69 -15.70 39.70 -11.32
C LEU A 69 -16.46 38.37 -11.15
N LEU A 70 -16.42 37.51 -12.16
CA LEU A 70 -17.18 36.27 -12.23
C LEU A 70 -16.24 35.08 -12.44
N PHE A 71 -16.58 33.96 -11.83
CA PHE A 71 -15.89 32.70 -12.08
C PHE A 71 -16.27 32.15 -13.46
N PRO A 72 -15.32 31.58 -14.22
CA PRO A 72 -15.60 30.97 -15.52
C PRO A 72 -16.66 29.87 -15.39
N TYR A 73 -17.63 29.86 -16.31
CA TYR A 73 -18.68 28.81 -16.35
C TYR A 73 -18.11 27.41 -16.63
N ASP A 74 -16.86 27.31 -17.09
CA ASP A 74 -16.13 26.08 -17.40
C ASP A 74 -14.99 25.78 -16.42
N ASP A 75 -15.03 26.36 -15.21
CA ASP A 75 -13.99 26.19 -14.19
C ASP A 75 -13.95 24.78 -13.59
N PHE A 76 -15.07 24.06 -13.45
CA PHE A 76 -15.04 22.68 -12.92
C PHE A 76 -15.54 21.65 -13.94
N GLN A 77 -14.82 20.53 -14.03
CA GLN A 77 -15.20 19.36 -14.83
C GLN A 77 -15.07 18.08 -14.00
N THR A 78 -16.06 17.19 -14.06
CA THR A 78 -15.94 15.84 -13.52
C THR A 78 -15.19 14.92 -14.48
N ALA A 79 -14.22 14.18 -13.94
CA ALA A 79 -13.52 13.11 -14.63
C ALA A 79 -13.77 11.77 -13.93
N LEU A 80 -14.10 10.75 -14.71
CA LEU A 80 -14.14 9.36 -14.26
C LEU A 80 -12.79 8.71 -14.60
N LEU A 81 -11.96 8.45 -13.60
CA LEU A 81 -10.67 7.79 -13.79
C LEU A 81 -10.80 6.30 -13.46
N LYS A 82 -10.51 5.44 -14.44
CA LYS A 82 -10.57 4.00 -14.26
C LYS A 82 -9.62 3.55 -13.14
N ARG A 83 -10.11 2.66 -12.26
CA ARG A 83 -9.33 2.11 -11.15
C ARG A 83 -8.14 1.31 -11.69
N GLN A 84 -6.91 1.73 -11.36
CA GLN A 84 -5.72 0.99 -11.71
C GLN A 84 -5.53 -0.22 -10.78
N SER A 85 -6.05 -1.38 -11.18
CA SER A 85 -5.77 -2.67 -10.53
C SER A 85 -4.33 -3.13 -10.81
N ARG A 86 -3.69 -3.83 -9.86
CA ARG A 86 -2.43 -4.57 -10.09
C ARG A 86 -2.66 -5.94 -10.75
N TYR A 87 -3.91 -6.41 -10.80
CA TYR A 87 -4.34 -7.71 -11.31
C TYR A 87 -4.87 -7.62 -12.75
N ILE A 88 -4.93 -8.75 -13.47
CA ILE A 88 -5.49 -8.82 -14.83
C ILE A 88 -7.00 -8.53 -14.83
N ARG A 89 -7.73 -9.04 -13.83
CA ARG A 89 -9.18 -8.85 -13.64
C ARG A 89 -9.51 -8.15 -12.32
N SER A 90 -10.78 -7.86 -12.07
CA SER A 90 -11.24 -7.49 -10.73
C SER A 90 -10.98 -8.62 -9.73
N THR A 91 -10.73 -8.25 -8.48
CA THR A 91 -10.70 -9.20 -7.35
C THR A 91 -12.09 -9.52 -6.83
N VAL A 92 -13.08 -8.67 -7.13
CA VAL A 92 -14.49 -8.87 -6.77
C VAL A 92 -15.07 -10.00 -7.64
N PRO A 93 -15.74 -11.02 -7.04
CA PRO A 93 -16.42 -12.07 -7.80
C PRO A 93 -17.55 -11.51 -8.69
N GLU A 94 -17.72 -12.07 -9.89
CA GLU A 94 -18.66 -11.55 -10.91
C GLU A 94 -20.13 -11.46 -10.42
N ASN A 95 -20.56 -12.38 -9.56
CA ASN A 95 -21.91 -12.40 -8.98
C ASN A 95 -22.01 -11.70 -7.61
N ALA A 96 -20.93 -11.13 -7.08
CA ALA A 96 -20.89 -10.63 -5.71
C ALA A 96 -21.95 -9.55 -5.43
N GLU A 97 -22.22 -8.67 -6.39
CA GLU A 97 -23.26 -7.63 -6.28
C GLU A 97 -24.69 -8.19 -6.20
N LYS A 98 -24.93 -9.41 -6.72
CA LYS A 98 -26.22 -10.10 -6.66
C LYS A 98 -26.34 -11.00 -5.42
N GLU A 99 -25.22 -11.57 -4.98
CA GLU A 99 -25.14 -12.43 -3.80
C GLU A 99 -25.21 -11.63 -2.49
N ALA A 100 -24.69 -10.40 -2.46
CA ALA A 100 -24.61 -9.57 -1.27
C ALA A 100 -25.99 -9.08 -0.80
N GLN A 101 -26.35 -9.47 0.43
CA GLN A 101 -27.61 -9.10 1.09
C GLN A 101 -27.40 -8.18 2.29
N SER A 102 -26.24 -8.24 2.96
CA SER A 102 -25.90 -7.31 4.04
C SER A 102 -25.43 -5.97 3.49
N LEU A 103 -25.99 -4.87 3.99
CA LEU A 103 -25.59 -3.51 3.59
C LEU A 103 -24.08 -3.30 3.68
N PHE A 104 -23.43 -3.82 4.73
CA PHE A 104 -21.98 -3.68 4.90
C PHE A 104 -21.20 -4.37 3.76
N VAL A 105 -21.56 -5.61 3.43
CA VAL A 105 -20.95 -6.38 2.33
C VAL A 105 -21.19 -5.67 0.99
N THR A 106 -22.43 -5.23 0.75
CA THR A 106 -22.82 -4.48 -0.46
C THR A 106 -22.05 -3.17 -0.63
N GLU A 107 -21.89 -2.37 0.42
CA GLU A 107 -21.13 -1.12 0.33
C GLU A 107 -19.61 -1.35 0.19
N CYS A 108 -19.06 -2.42 0.78
CA CYS A 108 -17.66 -2.82 0.53
C CYS A 108 -17.46 -3.20 -0.96
N ILE A 109 -18.35 -4.03 -1.52
CA ILE A 109 -18.29 -4.45 -2.94
C ILE A 109 -18.40 -3.22 -3.87
N LYS A 110 -19.36 -2.33 -3.63
CA LYS A 110 -19.46 -1.05 -4.37
C LYS A 110 -18.18 -0.23 -4.25
N THR A 111 -17.56 -0.18 -3.07
CA THR A 111 -16.28 0.54 -2.84
C THR A 111 -15.13 -0.05 -3.66
N TYR A 112 -15.14 -1.36 -3.95
CA TYR A 112 -14.09 -2.04 -4.73
C TYR A 112 -14.33 -2.00 -6.24
N ASN A 113 -15.60 -2.06 -6.67
CA ASN A 113 -15.98 -1.93 -8.09
C ASN A 113 -16.07 -0.48 -8.59
N SER A 114 -16.17 0.53 -7.71
CA SER A 114 -16.23 1.93 -8.13
C SER A 114 -14.90 2.41 -8.72
N ASP A 115 -15.01 3.05 -9.89
CA ASP A 115 -13.98 3.91 -10.47
C ASP A 115 -13.85 5.23 -9.68
N TRP A 116 -12.75 5.95 -9.89
CA TRP A 116 -12.47 7.18 -9.15
C TRP A 116 -13.22 8.36 -9.74
N HIS A 117 -13.92 9.10 -8.88
CA HIS A 117 -14.68 10.29 -9.25
C HIS A 117 -13.89 11.54 -8.86
N VAL A 118 -13.26 12.21 -9.82
CA VAL A 118 -12.46 13.41 -9.61
C VAL A 118 -13.22 14.64 -10.12
N VAL A 119 -13.06 15.77 -9.43
CA VAL A 119 -13.40 17.10 -9.96
C VAL A 119 -12.07 17.77 -10.27
N ASN A 120 -11.89 18.20 -11.52
CA ASN A 120 -10.73 18.96 -11.96
C ASN A 120 -11.14 20.43 -12.03
N TYR A 121 -10.34 21.33 -11.45
CA TYR A 121 -10.54 22.77 -11.58
C TYR A 121 -9.65 23.29 -12.71
N ARG A 122 -10.27 23.74 -13.80
CA ARG A 122 -9.60 24.15 -15.03
C ARG A 122 -8.73 25.39 -14.83
N TYR A 123 -9.08 26.23 -13.86
CA TYR A 123 -8.30 27.41 -13.50
C TYR A 123 -7.70 27.28 -12.08
N GLU A 124 -7.49 26.06 -11.56
CA GLU A 124 -6.87 25.77 -10.25
C GLU A 124 -5.52 26.51 -10.09
N ASP A 125 -4.65 26.41 -11.10
CA ASP A 125 -3.37 27.12 -11.11
C ASP A 125 -3.51 28.65 -10.95
N TYR A 126 -4.66 29.22 -11.33
CA TYR A 126 -4.95 30.65 -11.24
C TYR A 126 -5.68 31.05 -9.94
N SER A 127 -5.99 30.09 -9.06
CA SER A 127 -6.69 30.31 -7.79
C SER A 127 -5.75 30.69 -6.62
N GLY A 128 -4.45 30.45 -6.78
CA GLY A 128 -3.41 30.76 -5.79
C GLY A 128 -2.97 32.23 -5.72
N GLU A 129 -1.89 32.50 -4.99
CA GLU A 129 -1.30 33.85 -4.94
C GLU A 129 -0.89 34.32 -6.36
N PHE A 130 -0.84 35.64 -6.60
CA PHE A 130 -0.42 36.22 -7.89
C PHE A 130 0.96 35.71 -8.41
N ARG A 131 1.78 35.14 -7.52
CA ARG A 131 3.09 34.52 -7.77
C ARG A 131 2.99 33.07 -8.27
N GLN A 132 1.93 32.36 -7.91
CA GLN A 132 1.65 30.96 -8.27
C GLN A 132 0.93 30.84 -9.63
N LEU A 133 0.23 31.91 -10.07
CA LEU A 133 -0.42 31.99 -11.38
C LEU A 133 0.52 31.56 -12.53
N PRO A 134 0.06 30.70 -13.47
CA PRO A 134 0.85 30.22 -14.60
C PRO A 134 1.62 31.31 -15.33
N ASN A 135 2.94 31.26 -15.23
CA ASN A 135 3.83 32.15 -15.98
C ASN A 135 3.94 31.69 -17.44
N LYS A 136 2.86 31.87 -18.21
CA LYS A 136 2.89 31.84 -19.68
C LYS A 136 3.55 33.11 -20.21
N GLY A 137 4.86 33.22 -20.02
CA GLY A 137 5.66 34.35 -20.48
C GLY A 137 7.15 34.04 -20.42
N THR A 138 7.82 34.20 -21.55
CA THR A 138 9.28 34.17 -21.66
C THR A 138 9.87 35.21 -20.70
N LYS A 139 10.91 34.86 -19.93
CA LYS A 139 11.66 35.86 -19.16
C LYS A 139 12.27 36.86 -20.15
N SER A 140 11.78 38.09 -20.18
CA SER A 140 12.39 39.16 -20.96
C SER A 140 13.77 39.48 -20.38
N GLU A 141 14.82 39.32 -21.18
CA GLU A 141 16.16 39.76 -20.79
C GLU A 141 16.27 41.28 -20.87
N LYS A 142 16.15 41.92 -19.70
CA LYS A 142 16.38 43.34 -19.43
C LYS A 142 15.37 44.30 -20.08
N LEU A 143 14.98 45.31 -19.31
CA LEU A 143 14.22 46.44 -19.83
C LEU A 143 15.07 47.23 -20.84
N PRO A 144 14.50 47.76 -21.93
CA PRO A 144 15.20 48.65 -22.84
C PRO A 144 15.76 49.87 -22.09
N VAL A 145 17.02 50.21 -22.34
CA VAL A 145 17.60 51.46 -21.84
C VAL A 145 17.02 52.61 -22.65
N HIS A 146 16.29 53.51 -21.99
CA HIS A 146 15.88 54.77 -22.61
C HIS A 146 17.09 55.70 -22.70
N LEU A 147 17.68 55.79 -23.88
CA LEU A 147 18.58 56.87 -24.27
C LEU A 147 17.74 58.12 -24.56
N TYR A 148 18.22 59.27 -24.10
CA TYR A 148 17.59 60.57 -24.36
C TYR A 148 18.46 61.35 -25.36
N GLU A 149 17.87 62.29 -26.08
CA GLU A 149 18.50 63.09 -27.16
C GLU A 149 19.75 63.91 -26.75
N VAL A 150 20.16 63.85 -25.48
CA VAL A 150 21.32 64.58 -24.93
C VAL A 150 22.63 63.78 -25.08
N ASP A 151 22.56 62.50 -25.42
CA ASP A 151 23.73 61.59 -25.52
C ASP A 151 24.31 61.49 -26.95
N GLU A 152 23.90 62.34 -27.90
CA GLU A 152 24.09 62.12 -29.35
C GLU A 152 25.32 62.83 -30.01
N GLU A 153 26.13 63.59 -29.27
CA GLU A 153 27.27 64.34 -29.84
C GLU A 153 28.67 63.80 -29.45
N ALA A 154 29.20 62.88 -30.28
CA ALA A 154 30.59 62.92 -30.81
C ALA A 154 30.90 61.76 -31.79
N ASP A 155 30.92 62.08 -33.08
CA ASP A 155 31.83 61.58 -34.13
C ASP A 155 31.91 60.08 -34.50
N LYS A 156 31.02 59.71 -35.44
CA LYS A 156 31.30 59.39 -36.87
C LYS A 156 32.75 59.66 -37.38
N ASP A 157 33.29 59.01 -38.42
CA ASP A 157 32.83 57.97 -39.35
C ASP A 157 34.05 57.32 -40.09
N GLU A 158 33.78 56.37 -40.98
CA GLU A 158 34.61 55.82 -42.08
C GLU A 158 35.60 54.63 -41.88
N ASP A 159 35.44 53.70 -42.83
CA ASP A 159 36.37 52.69 -43.38
C ASP A 159 36.83 51.43 -42.61
N ALA A 160 35.91 50.47 -42.61
CA ALA A 160 36.07 49.23 -43.39
C ALA A 160 37.30 48.31 -43.15
N ALA A 161 37.36 47.71 -41.95
CA ALA A 161 37.83 46.33 -41.82
C ALA A 161 37.08 45.56 -40.72
N SER A 162 36.61 44.34 -41.06
CA SER A 162 36.09 43.32 -40.14
C SER A 162 34.70 43.54 -39.49
N LEU A 163 33.66 43.48 -40.33
CA LEU A 163 32.46 42.69 -39.99
C LEU A 163 32.91 41.27 -39.60
N GLY A 164 32.83 40.88 -38.32
CA GLY A 164 33.24 39.54 -37.91
C GLY A 164 33.38 39.25 -36.41
N SER A 165 32.29 39.31 -35.64
CA SER A 165 31.94 38.28 -34.63
C SER A 165 30.72 38.69 -33.80
N GLN A 166 29.53 38.25 -34.20
CA GLN A 166 28.42 38.08 -33.27
C GLN A 166 28.62 36.77 -32.47
N LYS A 167 29.41 36.82 -31.38
CA LYS A 167 29.39 35.82 -30.28
C LYS A 167 30.31 36.27 -29.14
N GLY A 168 29.74 36.94 -28.14
CA GLY A 168 30.43 37.24 -26.87
C GLY A 168 30.42 36.01 -25.96
N GLY A 169 31.41 35.13 -26.11
CA GLY A 169 31.56 33.92 -25.29
C GLY A 169 31.83 34.18 -23.80
N ILE A 170 31.53 33.20 -22.94
CA ILE A 170 31.79 33.27 -21.51
C ILE A 170 33.31 33.19 -21.24
N THR A 171 33.95 34.32 -20.93
CA THR A 171 35.36 34.35 -20.50
C THR A 171 35.48 34.65 -19.00
N LYS A 172 36.46 34.01 -18.35
CA LYS A 172 36.87 34.26 -16.96
C LYS A 172 38.38 34.06 -16.85
N GLN A 173 39.03 34.85 -16.01
CA GLN A 173 40.46 34.73 -15.74
C GLN A 173 40.75 34.91 -14.25
N GLY A 174 41.83 34.29 -13.76
CA GLY A 174 42.21 34.35 -12.35
C GLY A 174 43.22 33.28 -11.94
N TRP A 175 43.75 33.39 -10.73
CA TRP A 175 44.72 32.42 -10.20
C TRP A 175 44.02 31.21 -9.60
N LEU A 176 44.47 30.01 -9.95
CA LEU A 176 44.08 28.76 -9.30
C LEU A 176 45.32 27.90 -9.03
N TYR A 177 45.20 26.98 -8.08
CA TYR A 177 46.22 25.98 -7.79
C TYR A 177 45.88 24.67 -8.49
N LYS A 178 46.73 24.23 -9.41
CA LYS A 178 46.59 22.94 -10.10
C LYS A 178 47.31 21.84 -9.31
N GLY A 179 46.59 20.80 -8.92
CA GLY A 179 47.15 19.56 -8.37
C GLY A 179 47.71 18.66 -9.47
N ASN A 180 48.64 17.77 -9.11
CA ASN A 180 49.13 16.71 -10.01
C ASN A 180 48.54 15.36 -9.54
N MET A 181 47.82 14.66 -10.42
CA MET A 181 47.19 13.36 -10.12
C MET A 181 48.06 12.15 -10.46
N ASN A 182 49.16 12.31 -11.21
CA ASN A 182 49.94 11.19 -11.75
C ASN A 182 51.00 10.60 -10.77
N SER A 183 50.69 10.53 -9.47
CA SER A 183 51.54 9.83 -8.50
C SER A 183 50.68 9.11 -7.45
N ALA A 184 50.86 7.79 -7.33
CA ALA A 184 50.18 6.92 -6.37
C ALA A 184 50.65 7.10 -4.90
N ILE A 185 51.04 8.33 -4.53
CA ILE A 185 51.49 8.72 -3.20
C ILE A 185 50.55 9.83 -2.73
N SER A 186 50.08 9.74 -1.48
CA SER A 186 49.12 10.67 -0.88
C SER A 186 49.42 12.14 -1.20
N VAL A 187 48.42 12.86 -1.70
CA VAL A 187 48.50 14.27 -2.13
C VAL A 187 48.70 15.17 -0.91
N THR A 188 49.95 15.28 -0.46
CA THR A 188 50.36 16.23 0.58
C THR A 188 50.46 17.64 0.00
N MET A 189 50.33 18.67 0.85
CA MET A 189 50.14 20.08 0.44
C MET A 189 51.23 20.67 -0.49
N ARG A 190 52.38 20.01 -0.69
CA ARG A 190 53.48 20.49 -1.57
C ARG A 190 53.27 20.22 -3.06
N SER A 191 52.23 19.48 -3.47
CA SER A 191 52.05 19.03 -4.86
C SER A 191 51.31 20.04 -5.77
N PHE A 192 50.66 21.06 -5.20
CA PHE A 192 49.88 22.05 -5.94
C PHE A 192 50.74 23.19 -6.51
N LYS A 193 50.56 23.53 -7.79
CA LYS A 193 51.24 24.64 -8.46
C LYS A 193 50.25 25.76 -8.79
N ARG A 194 50.47 26.97 -8.25
CA ARG A 194 49.68 28.17 -8.62
C ARG A 194 49.93 28.50 -10.10
N ARG A 195 48.86 28.73 -10.85
CA ARG A 195 48.86 29.06 -12.29
C ARG A 195 47.77 30.09 -12.55
N PHE A 196 47.99 30.93 -13.55
CA PHE A 196 46.96 31.86 -14.01
C PHE A 196 46.10 31.15 -15.05
N PHE A 197 44.81 31.03 -14.80
CA PHE A 197 43.86 30.37 -15.69
C PHE A 197 43.09 31.41 -16.49
N HIS A 198 42.87 31.13 -17.78
CA HIS A 198 42.09 31.95 -18.69
C HIS A 198 41.18 31.04 -19.52
N LEU A 199 39.89 31.29 -19.41
CA LEU A 199 38.81 30.60 -20.10
C LEU A 199 38.46 31.36 -21.38
N ILE A 200 38.54 30.70 -22.51
CA ILE A 200 38.32 31.28 -23.84
C ILE A 200 37.38 30.40 -24.66
N GLN A 201 36.47 31.02 -25.40
CA GLN A 201 35.67 30.34 -26.42
C GLN A 201 36.48 30.26 -27.72
N LEU A 202 36.52 29.10 -28.37
CA LEU A 202 37.15 28.93 -29.68
C LEU A 202 36.16 29.31 -30.80
N GLY A 203 36.66 29.42 -32.03
CA GLY A 203 35.86 29.86 -33.19
C GLY A 203 34.72 28.91 -33.61
N ASP A 204 34.79 27.65 -33.19
CA ASP A 204 33.73 26.64 -33.36
C ASP A 204 32.63 26.75 -32.28
N GLY A 205 32.82 27.57 -31.25
CA GLY A 205 31.91 27.73 -30.12
C GLY A 205 32.26 26.88 -28.89
N SER A 206 33.22 25.97 -29.00
CA SER A 206 33.76 25.18 -27.87
C SER A 206 34.48 26.05 -26.84
N TYR A 207 34.76 25.52 -25.66
CA TYR A 207 35.47 26.26 -24.61
C TYR A 207 36.75 25.57 -24.13
N ASN A 208 37.84 26.35 -24.10
CA ASN A 208 39.13 25.93 -23.57
C ASN A 208 39.50 26.70 -22.30
N LEU A 209 39.90 25.96 -21.27
CA LEU A 209 40.47 26.51 -20.04
C LEU A 209 42.00 26.38 -20.08
N ASN A 210 42.66 27.45 -20.52
CA ASN A 210 44.11 27.55 -20.67
C ASN A 210 44.77 27.96 -19.34
N PHE A 211 45.97 27.46 -19.04
CA PHE A 211 46.71 27.86 -17.83
C PHE A 211 48.17 28.23 -18.10
N TYR A 212 48.60 29.33 -17.49
CA TYR A 212 49.88 30.01 -17.71
C TYR A 212 50.69 30.06 -16.40
N LYS A 213 52.01 30.30 -16.52
CA LYS A 213 52.89 30.45 -15.34
C LYS A 213 52.68 31.82 -14.66
N ASP A 214 52.30 32.82 -15.44
CA ASP A 214 52.25 34.25 -15.11
C ASP A 214 50.97 34.85 -15.74
N GLU A 215 50.50 36.02 -15.30
CA GLU A 215 49.34 36.74 -15.89
C GLU A 215 49.56 37.20 -17.34
N LYS A 216 50.81 37.25 -17.81
CA LYS A 216 51.15 37.71 -19.17
C LYS A 216 50.84 36.62 -20.22
N ILE A 217 49.59 36.59 -20.68
CA ILE A 217 49.03 35.66 -21.71
C ILE A 217 49.83 35.68 -23.04
N SER A 218 50.72 36.65 -23.25
CA SER A 218 51.67 36.80 -24.38
C SER A 218 52.64 35.63 -24.69
N LYS A 219 52.51 34.48 -24.02
CA LYS A 219 53.36 33.29 -24.21
C LYS A 219 52.49 32.04 -24.25
N GLU A 220 52.94 31.00 -24.96
CA GLU A 220 52.22 29.72 -25.04
C GLU A 220 51.75 29.20 -23.66
N PRO A 221 50.51 28.68 -23.57
CA PRO A 221 49.99 28.13 -22.33
C PRO A 221 50.84 26.95 -21.85
N LYS A 222 50.90 26.76 -20.53
CA LYS A 222 51.49 25.55 -19.92
C LYS A 222 50.59 24.31 -20.03
N GLY A 223 49.42 24.48 -20.62
CA GLY A 223 48.50 23.45 -21.06
C GLY A 223 47.07 24.01 -21.16
N SER A 224 46.20 23.22 -21.76
CA SER A 224 44.80 23.54 -22.00
C SER A 224 43.92 22.39 -21.50
N ILE A 225 42.74 22.71 -20.99
CA ILE A 225 41.71 21.74 -20.61
C ILE A 225 40.51 22.00 -21.52
N PHE A 226 40.19 21.03 -22.38
CA PHE A 226 39.09 21.09 -23.34
C PHE A 226 37.77 20.80 -22.61
N LEU A 227 36.89 21.79 -22.46
CA LEU A 227 35.67 21.63 -21.64
C LEU A 227 34.58 20.82 -22.33
N ASP A 228 34.63 20.68 -23.65
CA ASP A 228 33.74 19.82 -24.43
C ASP A 228 33.85 18.33 -24.04
N SER A 229 35.03 17.91 -23.57
CA SER A 229 35.26 16.56 -23.02
C SER A 229 35.07 16.49 -21.50
N CYS A 230 34.60 17.56 -20.84
CA CYS A 230 34.36 17.58 -19.40
C CYS A 230 32.90 17.17 -19.09
N MET A 231 32.72 16.18 -18.23
CA MET A 231 31.42 15.63 -17.85
C MET A 231 30.78 16.34 -16.65
N GLY A 232 31.55 17.10 -15.88
CA GLY A 232 31.04 17.80 -14.70
C GLY A 232 32.12 18.35 -13.77
N VAL A 233 31.73 19.33 -12.96
CA VAL A 233 32.56 19.94 -11.91
C VAL A 233 32.06 19.49 -10.54
N VAL A 234 32.94 18.94 -9.70
CA VAL A 234 32.59 18.41 -8.37
C VAL A 234 33.45 19.05 -7.30
N GLN A 235 32.84 19.63 -6.26
CA GLN A 235 33.56 20.18 -5.12
C GLN A 235 34.27 19.07 -4.32
N ASN A 236 35.54 19.26 -3.97
CA ASN A 236 36.39 18.25 -3.33
C ASN A 236 37.13 18.81 -2.10
N ASN A 237 36.35 19.17 -1.09
CA ASN A 237 36.82 19.73 0.18
C ASN A 237 37.76 18.80 0.98
N LYS A 238 37.90 17.52 0.57
CA LYS A 238 38.81 16.55 1.20
C LYS A 238 40.29 16.80 0.87
N VAL A 239 40.61 17.42 -0.26
CA VAL A 239 42.02 17.65 -0.67
C VAL A 239 42.48 19.07 -0.33
N ARG A 240 41.61 20.08 -0.40
CA ARG A 240 41.82 21.43 0.15
C ARG A 240 40.46 22.09 0.39
N ARG A 241 40.40 23.04 1.35
CA ARG A 241 39.14 23.69 1.78
C ARG A 241 38.32 24.31 0.65
N PHE A 242 38.97 24.85 -0.38
CA PHE A 242 38.34 25.50 -1.54
C PHE A 242 38.75 24.81 -2.85
N ALA A 243 38.68 23.48 -2.89
CA ALA A 243 39.05 22.67 -4.07
C ALA A 243 37.85 22.09 -4.81
N PHE A 244 38.02 21.92 -6.11
CA PHE A 244 37.06 21.32 -7.03
C PHE A 244 37.79 20.50 -8.10
N GLU A 245 37.09 19.50 -8.64
CA GLU A 245 37.60 18.54 -9.61
C GLU A 245 36.80 18.64 -10.91
N LEU A 246 37.49 18.85 -12.03
CA LEU A 246 36.93 18.71 -13.36
C LEU A 246 37.08 17.25 -13.80
N LYS A 247 35.98 16.57 -14.11
CA LYS A 247 35.98 15.17 -14.53
C LYS A 247 35.84 15.07 -16.03
N MET A 248 36.80 14.42 -16.68
CA MET A 248 36.85 14.28 -18.13
C MET A 248 36.24 12.95 -18.59
N GLN A 249 35.74 12.91 -19.82
CA GLN A 249 35.11 11.73 -20.44
C GLN A 249 36.08 10.55 -20.60
N ASP A 250 37.38 10.82 -20.75
CA ASP A 250 38.45 9.82 -20.82
C ASP A 250 38.84 9.23 -19.45
N LYS A 251 38.08 9.56 -18.38
CA LYS A 251 38.33 9.23 -16.97
C LYS A 251 39.54 9.93 -16.34
N SER A 252 40.18 10.88 -17.02
CA SER A 252 41.13 11.78 -16.38
C SER A 252 40.40 12.82 -15.51
N SER A 253 41.10 13.44 -14.56
CA SER A 253 40.54 14.55 -13.80
C SER A 253 41.58 15.63 -13.48
N TYR A 254 41.10 16.87 -13.43
CA TYR A 254 41.90 18.04 -13.09
C TYR A 254 41.45 18.60 -11.74
N LEU A 255 42.29 18.43 -10.72
CA LEU A 255 42.06 18.97 -9.39
C LEU A 255 42.57 20.41 -9.30
N LEU A 256 41.65 21.34 -9.04
CA LEU A 256 41.87 22.78 -8.95
C LEU A 256 41.48 23.27 -7.55
N ALA A 257 42.03 24.42 -7.13
CA ALA A 257 41.60 25.11 -5.91
C ALA A 257 41.77 26.62 -6.05
N ALA A 258 40.86 27.39 -5.44
CA ALA A 258 40.91 28.84 -5.37
C ALA A 258 41.60 29.34 -4.08
N ASP A 259 41.83 30.66 -3.96
CA ASP A 259 42.31 31.28 -2.73
C ASP A 259 41.15 31.55 -1.74
N SER A 260 39.89 31.65 -2.21
CA SER A 260 38.69 31.79 -1.38
C SER A 260 37.50 30.90 -1.80
N GLU A 261 36.49 30.80 -0.91
CA GLU A 261 35.21 30.11 -1.15
C GLU A 261 34.41 30.76 -2.28
N LEU A 262 34.31 32.10 -2.26
CA LEU A 262 33.60 32.88 -3.27
C LEU A 262 34.22 32.73 -4.67
N GLU A 263 35.55 32.78 -4.79
CA GLU A 263 36.23 32.49 -6.07
C GLU A 263 35.95 31.07 -6.56
N MET A 264 35.98 30.07 -5.66
CA MET A 264 35.68 28.68 -6.01
C MET A 264 34.25 28.55 -6.55
N GLU A 265 33.26 29.14 -5.87
CA GLU A 265 31.87 29.14 -6.31
C GLU A 265 31.70 29.83 -7.66
N GLU A 266 32.32 31.00 -7.87
CA GLU A 266 32.32 31.68 -9.17
C GLU A 266 32.90 30.81 -10.28
N TRP A 267 34.02 30.12 -10.05
CA TRP A 267 34.64 29.23 -11.03
C TRP A 267 33.78 28.01 -11.32
N ILE A 268 33.22 27.36 -10.30
CA ILE A 268 32.30 26.21 -10.46
C ILE A 268 31.06 26.64 -11.25
N ASN A 269 30.44 27.77 -10.90
CA ASN A 269 29.24 28.27 -11.56
C ASN A 269 29.50 28.66 -13.03
N THR A 270 30.64 29.29 -13.31
CA THR A 270 31.05 29.65 -14.68
C THR A 270 31.26 28.40 -15.54
N LEU A 271 31.95 27.39 -15.00
CA LEU A 271 32.25 26.16 -15.72
C LEU A 271 30.99 25.30 -15.92
N ASN A 272 30.14 25.12 -14.90
CA ASN A 272 28.87 24.41 -15.03
C ASN A 272 27.94 25.06 -16.06
N LYS A 273 27.89 26.40 -16.13
CA LYS A 273 27.13 27.11 -17.17
C LYS A 273 27.60 26.78 -18.59
N ILE A 274 28.91 26.63 -18.78
CA ILE A 274 29.50 26.21 -20.07
C ILE A 274 29.17 24.76 -20.39
N LEU A 275 29.26 23.84 -19.42
CA LEU A 275 28.90 22.43 -19.64
C LEU A 275 27.42 22.28 -20.03
N GLN A 276 26.54 23.10 -19.45
CA GLN A 276 25.14 23.14 -19.84
C GLN A 276 24.94 23.67 -21.27
N LEU A 277 25.62 24.76 -21.66
CA LEU A 277 25.57 25.28 -23.03
C LEU A 277 26.09 24.27 -24.06
N ASN A 278 27.19 23.56 -23.75
CA ASN A 278 27.72 22.50 -24.60
C ASN A 278 26.72 21.33 -24.75
N PHE A 279 26.02 20.96 -23.67
CA PHE A 279 24.99 19.92 -23.72
C PHE A 279 23.75 20.35 -24.55
N GLU A 280 23.33 21.61 -24.42
CA GLU A 280 22.21 22.18 -25.19
C GLU A 280 22.56 22.28 -26.69
N ALA A 281 23.80 22.67 -27.03
CA ALA A 281 24.28 22.69 -28.41
C ALA A 281 24.31 21.28 -29.05
N ALA A 282 24.86 20.28 -28.35
CA ALA A 282 24.89 18.89 -28.81
C ALA A 282 23.49 18.27 -28.97
N MET A 283 22.49 18.77 -28.24
CA MET A 283 21.08 18.37 -28.39
C MET A 283 20.40 19.01 -29.61
N GLN A 284 20.82 20.22 -30.02
CA GLN A 284 20.29 20.86 -31.22
C GLN A 284 20.85 20.25 -32.51
N GLU A 285 22.11 19.83 -32.52
CA GLU A 285 22.75 19.22 -33.70
C GLU A 285 22.06 17.91 -34.13
N LYS A 286 21.50 17.15 -33.18
CA LYS A 286 20.69 15.95 -33.46
C LYS A 286 19.27 16.19 -34.01
N ARG A 287 18.83 17.44 -34.14
CA ARG A 287 17.48 17.78 -34.64
C ARG A 287 17.43 18.42 -36.03
N ASN A 288 18.57 18.86 -36.58
CA ASN A 288 18.62 19.60 -37.85
C ASN A 288 19.24 18.79 -39.01
N GLY A 289 19.12 17.46 -38.96
CA GLY A 289 19.76 16.54 -39.91
C GLY A 289 18.81 15.85 -40.90
N GLU A 290 17.89 16.59 -41.56
CA GLU A 290 17.21 16.14 -42.80
C GLU A 290 16.28 17.24 -43.39
N SER A 291 16.72 17.93 -44.46
CA SER A 291 15.85 18.48 -45.54
C SER A 291 16.64 19.23 -46.62
N HIS A 292 16.55 18.79 -47.87
CA HIS A 292 16.77 19.45 -49.18
C HIS A 292 16.54 18.31 -50.20
N GLU A 293 15.80 18.37 -51.32
CA GLU A 293 15.24 19.40 -52.23
C GLU A 293 13.90 18.83 -52.82
N ASP A 294 13.02 19.50 -53.59
CA ASP A 294 13.10 20.74 -54.39
C ASP A 294 11.68 21.31 -54.69
N ASP A 295 11.60 22.49 -55.32
CA ASP A 295 10.36 23.18 -55.76
C ASP A 295 9.73 22.64 -57.08
N GLU A 296 8.40 22.84 -57.24
CA GLU A 296 7.74 23.51 -58.39
C GLU A 296 6.30 23.03 -58.79
N GLN A 297 5.49 24.04 -59.15
CA GLN A 297 4.42 24.07 -60.17
C GLN A 297 3.13 23.21 -60.11
N SER A 298 2.05 23.92 -59.74
CA SER A 298 0.80 24.05 -60.52
C SER A 298 -0.21 22.88 -60.63
N LYS A 299 -1.46 23.13 -60.21
CA LYS A 299 -2.59 23.30 -61.15
C LYS A 299 -3.88 23.83 -60.50
N MET A 300 -4.84 24.13 -61.37
CA MET A 300 -6.03 24.98 -61.19
C MET A 300 -7.33 24.16 -61.08
N GLU A 301 -8.43 24.86 -60.75
CA GLU A 301 -9.88 24.53 -60.87
C GLU A 301 -10.59 24.28 -59.51
N SER A 302 -11.48 25.19 -59.04
CA SER A 302 -12.93 25.35 -59.38
C SER A 302 -13.81 24.27 -58.71
N SER A 303 -15.10 24.44 -58.32
CA SER A 303 -16.03 25.57 -58.11
C SER A 303 -17.35 25.02 -57.52
N SER A 304 -18.32 25.76 -56.92
CA SER A 304 -18.34 27.01 -56.12
C SER A 304 -19.80 27.29 -55.66
N SER A 305 -20.08 27.69 -54.40
CA SER A 305 -21.40 28.29 -54.08
C SER A 305 -21.55 29.04 -52.74
N SER A 306 -22.22 30.21 -52.84
CA SER A 306 -23.10 30.87 -51.85
C SER A 306 -22.55 31.50 -50.56
N PHE A 307 -22.29 32.82 -50.66
CA PHE A 307 -22.94 33.91 -49.88
C PHE A 307 -24.13 33.48 -48.99
N ASP A 308 -24.41 34.02 -47.80
CA ASP A 308 -23.98 35.28 -47.16
C ASP A 308 -24.10 35.19 -45.61
N ASN A 309 -23.16 35.81 -44.86
CA ASN A 309 -23.39 36.52 -43.59
C ASN A 309 -22.05 36.94 -42.93
N TYR A 310 -21.45 38.03 -43.42
CA TYR A 310 -20.31 38.67 -42.78
C TYR A 310 -20.72 39.47 -41.52
N TYR A 311 -19.80 39.62 -40.56
CA TYR A 311 -19.96 40.28 -39.24
C TYR A 311 -20.85 39.52 -38.23
N PRO A 312 -20.28 38.48 -37.60
CA PRO A 312 -19.78 38.71 -36.22
C PRO A 312 -18.37 38.19 -35.91
N GLU A 313 -17.72 37.42 -36.79
CA GLU A 313 -16.42 36.79 -36.47
C GLU A 313 -15.24 37.77 -36.37
N ILE A 314 -15.24 38.85 -37.15
CA ILE A 314 -14.16 39.85 -37.11
C ILE A 314 -14.05 40.48 -35.72
N ALA A 315 -15.17 40.78 -35.06
CA ALA A 315 -15.17 41.36 -33.71
C ALA A 315 -14.61 40.39 -32.63
N LYS A 316 -14.68 39.08 -32.88
CA LYS A 316 -14.13 38.05 -31.99
C LYS A 316 -12.63 37.87 -32.24
N SER A 317 -12.23 37.75 -33.50
CA SER A 317 -10.82 37.68 -33.91
C SER A 317 -10.03 38.93 -33.49
N THR A 318 -10.57 40.14 -33.67
CA THR A 318 -9.91 41.38 -33.22
C THR A 318 -9.83 41.46 -31.68
N ARG A 319 -10.81 40.93 -30.94
CA ARG A 319 -10.69 40.82 -29.47
C ARG A 319 -9.65 39.79 -29.04
N GLU A 320 -9.59 38.63 -29.67
CA GLU A 320 -8.59 37.59 -29.36
C GLU A 320 -7.17 38.05 -29.75
N ALA A 321 -7.01 38.81 -30.83
CA ALA A 321 -5.77 39.47 -31.21
C ALA A 321 -5.39 40.62 -30.27
N GLU A 322 -6.34 41.48 -29.86
CA GLU A 322 -6.08 42.51 -28.85
C GLU A 322 -5.71 41.90 -27.48
N ILE A 323 -6.32 40.78 -27.08
CA ILE A 323 -6.01 40.09 -25.82
C ILE A 323 -4.59 39.51 -25.88
N LYS A 324 -4.16 38.96 -27.03
CA LYS A 324 -2.75 38.55 -27.26
C LYS A 324 -1.79 39.74 -27.19
N LEU A 325 -2.04 40.82 -27.92
CA LEU A 325 -1.18 42.03 -27.88
C LEU A 325 -1.11 42.68 -26.48
N LYS A 326 -2.21 42.62 -25.71
CA LYS A 326 -2.29 43.13 -24.33
C LYS A 326 -1.71 42.16 -23.29
N SER A 327 -1.42 40.91 -23.63
CA SER A 327 -0.73 39.96 -22.73
C SER A 327 0.78 39.92 -22.96
N GLU A 328 1.24 40.06 -24.21
CA GLU A 328 2.68 39.98 -24.56
C GLU A 328 3.51 41.18 -24.07
N SER A 329 2.89 42.33 -23.78
CA SER A 329 3.56 43.58 -23.39
C SER A 329 3.49 43.94 -21.89
N ARG A 330 2.77 43.16 -21.07
CA ARG A 330 2.59 43.46 -19.63
C ARG A 330 3.64 42.77 -18.76
N VAL A 331 4.76 43.48 -18.53
CA VAL A 331 5.66 43.15 -17.40
C VAL A 331 4.86 43.28 -16.11
N LYS A 332 4.72 42.19 -15.32
CA LYS A 332 4.03 42.26 -14.02
C LYS A 332 4.82 43.23 -13.12
N LEU A 333 4.15 44.23 -12.54
CA LEU A 333 4.81 45.26 -11.71
C LEU A 333 5.69 44.66 -10.60
N PHE A 334 5.24 43.54 -10.03
CA PHE A 334 5.91 42.80 -8.96
C PHE A 334 7.10 41.92 -9.42
N THR A 335 7.33 41.73 -10.73
CA THR A 335 8.55 41.04 -11.21
C THR A 335 9.81 41.88 -10.93
N LEU A 336 9.64 43.17 -10.64
CA LEU A 336 10.72 44.11 -10.32
C LEU A 336 11.11 44.11 -8.83
N ASP A 337 10.37 43.40 -7.97
CA ASP A 337 10.62 43.30 -6.53
C ASP A 337 11.48 42.06 -6.21
N PRO A 338 12.74 42.21 -5.74
CA PRO A 338 13.61 41.08 -5.39
C PRO A 338 13.14 40.27 -4.18
N ASP A 339 12.32 40.84 -3.30
CA ASP A 339 11.79 40.16 -2.11
C ASP A 339 10.48 39.42 -2.44
N ALA A 340 9.80 39.80 -3.52
CA ALA A 340 8.70 39.02 -4.08
C ALA A 340 9.15 37.66 -4.66
N GLN A 341 10.42 37.54 -5.09
CA GLN A 341 10.96 36.35 -5.78
C GLN A 341 11.61 35.29 -4.85
N LYS A 342 11.77 35.57 -3.55
CA LYS A 342 12.63 34.76 -2.65
C LYS A 342 11.92 33.65 -1.86
N LEU A 343 10.62 33.46 -2.01
CA LEU A 343 9.86 32.46 -1.26
C LEU A 343 9.48 31.29 -2.17
N ASP A 344 10.17 30.17 -1.99
CA ASP A 344 9.82 28.90 -2.61
C ASP A 344 8.68 28.22 -1.85
N PHE A 345 7.59 27.97 -2.56
CA PHE A 345 6.37 27.36 -2.06
C PHE A 345 5.97 26.11 -2.86
N SER A 346 6.89 25.50 -3.62
CA SER A 346 6.63 24.34 -4.49
C SER A 346 6.28 23.02 -3.75
N GLY A 347 5.93 23.09 -2.47
CA GLY A 347 5.52 21.97 -1.63
C GLY A 347 4.31 22.26 -0.74
N ILE A 348 3.51 23.31 -1.02
CA ILE A 348 2.27 23.59 -0.27
C ILE A 348 1.20 22.52 -0.55
N GLU A 349 1.02 22.12 -1.81
CA GLU A 349 0.09 21.05 -2.16
C GLU A 349 0.78 19.69 -2.24
N PRO A 350 0.35 18.69 -1.45
CA PRO A 350 0.91 17.35 -1.53
C PRO A 350 0.41 16.61 -2.76
N ASP A 351 1.29 15.84 -3.42
CA ASP A 351 0.93 14.90 -4.49
C ASP A 351 -0.06 13.83 -3.95
N VAL A 352 -1.36 14.07 -4.17
CA VAL A 352 -2.43 13.17 -3.72
C VAL A 352 -2.60 12.04 -4.74
N LYS A 353 -2.23 10.82 -4.35
CA LYS A 353 -2.46 9.60 -5.13
C LYS A 353 -3.74 8.88 -4.69
N PRO A 354 -4.34 8.05 -5.57
CA PRO A 354 -5.43 7.15 -5.18
C PRO A 354 -4.99 6.15 -4.11
N PHE A 355 -5.95 5.38 -3.58
CA PHE A 355 -5.61 4.29 -2.67
C PHE A 355 -4.85 3.17 -3.40
N GLU A 356 -3.61 2.95 -2.97
CA GLU A 356 -2.70 1.93 -3.48
C GLU A 356 -2.47 0.84 -2.42
N GLU A 357 -2.31 -0.41 -2.85
CA GLU A 357 -1.87 -1.51 -1.98
C GLU A 357 -0.39 -1.34 -1.64
N LYS A 358 -0.10 -0.81 -0.45
CA LYS A 358 1.24 -0.82 0.14
C LYS A 358 1.50 -2.18 0.75
N PHE A 359 2.75 -2.62 0.66
CA PHE A 359 3.22 -3.85 1.27
C PHE A 359 4.45 -3.55 2.11
N GLY A 360 4.69 -4.40 3.10
CA GLY A 360 5.96 -4.41 3.83
C GLY A 360 7.15 -4.80 2.96
N LYS A 361 8.26 -5.14 3.62
CA LYS A 361 9.45 -5.64 2.96
C LYS A 361 9.12 -6.98 2.25
N LYS A 362 9.02 -6.96 0.91
CA LYS A 362 8.76 -8.15 0.11
C LYS A 362 10.02 -9.03 -0.05
N ILE A 363 9.83 -10.33 0.17
CA ILE A 363 10.89 -11.34 0.23
C ILE A 363 10.51 -12.48 -0.71
N LEU A 364 11.36 -12.75 -1.69
CA LEU A 364 11.24 -13.91 -2.56
C LEU A 364 11.92 -15.11 -1.91
N VAL A 365 11.18 -16.19 -1.71
CA VAL A 365 11.66 -17.45 -1.15
C VAL A 365 11.53 -18.53 -2.22
N LYS A 366 12.66 -19.08 -2.68
CA LYS A 366 12.70 -20.16 -3.68
C LYS A 366 13.20 -21.44 -3.03
N CYS A 367 12.42 -22.50 -3.12
CA CYS A 367 12.75 -23.81 -2.59
C CYS A 367 13.33 -24.66 -3.73
N ASN A 368 14.62 -24.98 -3.63
CA ASN A 368 15.35 -25.61 -4.71
C ASN A 368 15.29 -27.14 -4.59
N ASP A 369 15.62 -27.66 -3.40
CA ASP A 369 15.71 -29.10 -3.11
C ASP A 369 15.47 -29.43 -1.63
N LEU A 370 14.99 -30.65 -1.37
CA LEU A 370 15.00 -31.30 -0.06
C LEU A 370 15.53 -32.73 -0.26
N SER A 371 16.76 -32.98 0.17
CA SER A 371 17.43 -34.26 0.03
C SER A 371 17.85 -34.82 1.38
N PHE A 372 17.42 -36.03 1.69
CA PHE A 372 17.93 -36.80 2.83
C PHE A 372 19.11 -37.66 2.42
N ASN A 373 19.99 -38.04 3.36
CA ASN A 373 21.09 -38.97 3.06
C ASN A 373 20.57 -40.37 2.67
N LEU A 374 19.41 -40.77 3.16
CA LEU A 374 18.79 -42.06 2.82
C LEU A 374 18.04 -41.96 1.47
N GLN A 375 18.73 -42.36 0.40
CA GLN A 375 18.22 -42.29 -0.98
C GLN A 375 18.24 -43.65 -1.67
N SER A 376 17.41 -43.81 -2.70
CA SER A 376 17.40 -44.98 -3.60
C SER A 376 16.74 -44.64 -4.93
N CYS A 377 16.90 -45.49 -5.94
CA CYS A 377 16.02 -45.46 -7.11
C CYS A 377 14.62 -45.94 -6.69
N VAL A 378 13.60 -45.11 -6.97
CA VAL A 378 12.18 -45.43 -6.71
C VAL A 378 11.52 -46.17 -7.87
N ALA A 379 12.05 -46.01 -9.09
CA ALA A 379 11.54 -46.63 -10.32
C ALA A 379 11.63 -48.17 -10.27
N GLU A 380 10.65 -48.85 -10.86
CA GLU A 380 10.48 -50.31 -10.73
C GLU A 380 11.52 -51.12 -11.52
N ASN A 381 12.12 -50.53 -12.56
CA ASN A 381 13.20 -51.08 -13.36
C ASN A 381 14.60 -50.80 -12.79
N GLU A 382 14.73 -50.09 -11.66
CA GLU A 382 16.00 -49.65 -11.05
C GLU A 382 16.89 -48.71 -11.92
N GLU A 383 16.52 -48.41 -13.17
CA GLU A 383 17.25 -47.50 -14.09
C GLU A 383 16.94 -46.00 -13.89
N GLY A 384 16.35 -45.63 -12.75
CA GLY A 384 15.93 -44.25 -12.44
C GLY A 384 16.98 -43.43 -11.67
N PRO A 385 16.78 -42.10 -11.56
CA PRO A 385 17.62 -41.26 -10.71
C PRO A 385 17.50 -41.68 -9.23
N THR A 386 18.58 -41.49 -8.48
CA THR A 386 18.57 -41.66 -7.02
C THR A 386 17.81 -40.49 -6.39
N THR A 387 16.79 -40.79 -5.59
CA THR A 387 15.89 -39.81 -4.97
C THR A 387 15.63 -40.16 -3.51
N ASN A 388 14.95 -39.28 -2.77
CA ASN A 388 14.36 -39.66 -1.48
C ASN A 388 13.52 -40.94 -1.64
N VAL A 389 13.61 -41.85 -0.67
CA VAL A 389 12.95 -43.17 -0.71
C VAL A 389 11.43 -43.12 -0.49
N GLU A 390 10.87 -41.95 -0.18
CA GLU A 390 9.45 -41.73 0.06
C GLU A 390 9.06 -40.24 -0.07
N PRO A 391 7.77 -39.91 -0.23
CA PRO A 391 7.30 -38.52 -0.34
C PRO A 391 7.41 -37.74 0.97
N PHE A 392 7.92 -36.51 0.84
CA PHE A 392 7.99 -35.52 1.92
C PHE A 392 7.28 -34.23 1.52
N PHE A 393 6.60 -33.58 2.45
CA PHE A 393 5.85 -32.35 2.21
C PHE A 393 6.42 -31.22 3.04
N VAL A 394 6.74 -30.09 2.42
CA VAL A 394 7.32 -28.93 3.10
C VAL A 394 6.28 -27.84 3.22
N THR A 395 6.17 -27.25 4.41
CA THR A 395 5.35 -26.07 4.66
C THR A 395 6.23 -24.97 5.26
N LEU A 396 6.19 -23.79 4.67
CA LEU A 396 6.97 -22.62 5.08
C LEU A 396 6.04 -21.54 5.66
N SER A 397 6.41 -20.97 6.82
CA SER A 397 5.72 -19.79 7.35
C SER A 397 6.61 -18.93 8.24
N LEU A 398 6.19 -17.68 8.45
CA LEU A 398 6.92 -16.68 9.22
C LEU A 398 6.47 -16.61 10.67
N PHE A 399 7.45 -16.53 11.56
CA PHE A 399 7.27 -16.39 13.01
C PHE A 399 8.03 -15.17 13.52
N ASP A 400 7.34 -14.33 14.29
CA ASP A 400 7.85 -13.16 14.99
C ASP A 400 7.98 -13.52 16.47
N ILE A 401 9.21 -13.76 16.93
CA ILE A 401 9.47 -14.13 18.33
C ILE A 401 9.26 -12.92 19.26
N LYS A 402 9.58 -11.71 18.77
CA LYS A 402 9.52 -10.48 19.57
C LYS A 402 8.09 -10.17 20.02
N ASN A 403 7.12 -10.40 19.15
CA ASN A 403 5.69 -10.27 19.44
C ASN A 403 5.00 -11.65 19.64
N ASN A 404 5.78 -12.71 19.82
CA ASN A 404 5.35 -14.08 20.14
C ASN A 404 4.18 -14.62 19.27
N ARG A 405 4.32 -14.58 17.94
CA ARG A 405 3.23 -14.94 17.01
C ARG A 405 3.70 -15.47 15.65
N LYS A 406 2.82 -16.17 14.94
CA LYS A 406 2.93 -16.44 13.50
C LYS A 406 2.45 -15.19 12.73
N ILE A 407 3.14 -14.79 11.66
CA ILE A 407 2.85 -13.55 10.90
C ILE A 407 2.58 -13.76 9.41
N SER A 408 2.57 -15.00 8.91
CA SER A 408 2.12 -15.31 7.55
C SER A 408 1.23 -16.55 7.54
N ALA A 409 0.44 -16.70 6.47
CA ALA A 409 -0.13 -17.99 6.12
C ALA A 409 0.95 -19.06 5.84
N ASP A 410 0.53 -20.32 5.80
CA ASP A 410 1.36 -21.45 5.40
C ASP A 410 1.53 -21.54 3.87
N PHE A 411 2.77 -21.57 3.41
CA PHE A 411 3.15 -21.83 2.02
C PHE A 411 3.52 -23.31 1.86
N HIS A 412 2.65 -24.09 1.22
CA HIS A 412 2.91 -25.51 0.94
C HIS A 412 3.72 -25.68 -0.36
N VAL A 413 4.82 -26.43 -0.26
CA VAL A 413 5.83 -26.60 -1.31
C VAL A 413 5.94 -28.07 -1.69
N ASP A 414 6.03 -28.37 -3.00
CA ASP A 414 6.38 -29.71 -3.48
C ASP A 414 7.79 -29.77 -4.08
N LEU A 415 8.67 -30.48 -3.38
CA LEU A 415 10.04 -30.78 -3.80
C LEU A 415 10.22 -32.24 -4.23
N ASN A 416 9.12 -33.01 -4.32
CA ASN A 416 9.19 -34.43 -4.67
C ASN A 416 9.54 -34.62 -6.14
N HIS A 417 10.44 -35.57 -6.42
CA HIS A 417 10.70 -36.01 -7.79
C HIS A 417 9.47 -36.75 -8.36
N ALA A 418 9.27 -36.74 -9.68
CA ALA A 418 8.08 -37.32 -10.32
C ALA A 418 7.86 -38.81 -9.96
N SER A 419 8.94 -39.61 -9.87
CA SER A 419 8.87 -41.01 -9.42
C SER A 419 8.34 -41.17 -7.99
N VAL A 420 8.68 -40.23 -7.10
CA VAL A 420 8.23 -40.20 -5.69
C VAL A 420 6.76 -39.80 -5.61
N ARG A 421 6.32 -38.82 -6.42
CA ARG A 421 4.92 -38.39 -6.52
C ARG A 421 4.00 -39.57 -6.89
N HIS A 422 4.40 -40.39 -7.88
CA HIS A 422 3.63 -41.56 -8.31
C HIS A 422 3.45 -42.65 -7.23
N MET A 423 4.17 -42.60 -6.10
CA MET A 423 3.92 -43.51 -4.96
C MET A 423 2.56 -43.26 -4.31
N ILE A 424 2.04 -42.03 -4.38
CA ILE A 424 0.71 -41.66 -3.90
C ILE A 424 -0.23 -41.68 -5.09
N SER A 425 -1.05 -42.73 -5.19
CA SER A 425 -2.00 -42.86 -6.30
C SER A 425 -3.05 -41.75 -6.29
N ASN A 426 -3.42 -41.24 -7.46
CA ASN A 426 -4.54 -40.31 -7.69
C ASN A 426 -5.93 -40.97 -7.49
N ALA A 427 -6.11 -41.75 -6.41
CA ALA A 427 -7.36 -42.46 -6.13
C ALA A 427 -8.57 -41.52 -6.00
N SER A 428 -8.35 -40.25 -5.67
CA SER A 428 -9.36 -39.19 -5.61
C SER A 428 -9.88 -38.72 -6.97
N GLN A 429 -9.28 -39.12 -8.11
CA GLN A 429 -9.78 -38.73 -9.44
C GLN A 429 -10.98 -39.55 -9.93
N GLN A 430 -11.25 -40.74 -9.36
CA GLN A 430 -12.28 -41.67 -9.89
C GLN A 430 -13.73 -41.44 -9.38
N MET A 431 -13.99 -40.42 -8.56
CA MET A 431 -15.35 -40.08 -8.08
C MET A 431 -15.89 -38.75 -8.63
N MET A 432 -15.14 -38.04 -9.48
CA MET A 432 -15.47 -36.67 -9.92
C MET A 432 -15.93 -36.61 -11.39
N ASN A 433 -16.97 -37.36 -11.74
CA ASN A 433 -17.73 -37.11 -12.97
C ASN A 433 -18.86 -36.11 -12.69
N GLY A 434 -18.81 -34.96 -13.36
CA GLY A 434 -19.99 -34.14 -13.68
C GLY A 434 -20.84 -33.61 -12.51
N SER A 435 -20.37 -32.57 -11.81
CA SER A 435 -21.26 -31.55 -11.25
C SER A 435 -20.70 -30.17 -11.58
N GLY A 436 -21.27 -29.54 -12.62
CA GLY A 436 -20.83 -28.24 -13.13
C GLY A 436 -21.37 -27.10 -12.26
N ASP A 437 -20.80 -26.93 -11.06
CA ASP A 437 -21.16 -25.83 -10.16
C ASP A 437 -19.94 -25.27 -9.41
N SER A 438 -18.80 -25.24 -10.09
CA SER A 438 -17.67 -24.40 -9.70
C SER A 438 -17.84 -23.02 -10.32
N LEU A 439 -18.23 -22.03 -9.51
CA LEU A 439 -18.16 -20.60 -9.84
C LEU A 439 -16.79 -20.29 -10.47
N HIS A 440 -16.77 -20.08 -11.79
CA HIS A 440 -15.56 -20.07 -12.60
C HIS A 440 -14.67 -18.84 -12.33
N ARG A 441 -13.79 -18.87 -11.32
CA ARG A 441 -12.86 -17.76 -10.99
C ARG A 441 -11.42 -17.91 -11.52
N ILE A 442 -10.99 -19.10 -11.90
CA ILE A 442 -9.64 -19.37 -12.46
C ILE A 442 -9.76 -19.79 -13.92
N GLN A 443 -10.30 -18.91 -14.78
CA GLN A 443 -10.54 -19.23 -16.20
C GLN A 443 -9.26 -19.22 -17.07
N ASP A 444 -8.19 -18.54 -16.62
CA ASP A 444 -7.04 -18.18 -17.48
C ASP A 444 -5.71 -18.85 -17.09
N ILE A 445 -5.68 -19.59 -15.97
CA ILE A 445 -4.51 -20.37 -15.55
C ILE A 445 -4.88 -21.85 -15.63
N HIS A 446 -4.13 -22.61 -16.41
CA HIS A 446 -4.27 -24.07 -16.45
C HIS A 446 -3.88 -24.64 -15.07
N GLU A 447 -4.82 -25.28 -14.35
CA GLU A 447 -4.65 -25.67 -12.93
C GLU A 447 -3.36 -26.46 -12.66
N THR A 448 -2.88 -27.24 -13.65
CA THR A 448 -1.64 -28.03 -13.54
C THR A 448 -0.39 -27.20 -13.27
N VAL A 449 -0.35 -25.91 -13.65
CA VAL A 449 0.79 -25.02 -13.39
C VAL A 449 0.80 -24.56 -11.92
N LEU A 450 -0.34 -24.57 -11.24
CA LEU A 450 -0.46 -24.27 -9.81
C LEU A 450 -0.19 -25.50 -8.91
N GLN A 451 -0.18 -26.70 -9.50
CA GLN A 451 -0.20 -27.98 -8.77
C GLN A 451 1.07 -28.27 -7.95
N TYR A 452 2.23 -27.69 -8.30
CA TYR A 452 3.52 -27.96 -7.65
C TYR A 452 4.29 -26.67 -7.31
N PRO A 453 3.86 -25.89 -6.28
CA PRO A 453 4.51 -24.66 -5.89
C PRO A 453 5.96 -24.89 -5.42
N LYS A 454 6.87 -24.01 -5.86
CA LYS A 454 8.29 -23.99 -5.45
C LYS A 454 8.82 -22.64 -4.98
N GLN A 455 8.13 -21.54 -5.29
CA GLN A 455 8.56 -20.20 -4.90
C GLN A 455 7.37 -19.34 -4.44
N GLY A 456 7.61 -18.55 -3.40
CA GLY A 456 6.61 -17.68 -2.79
C GLY A 456 7.17 -16.30 -2.43
N ILE A 457 6.29 -15.30 -2.41
CA ILE A 457 6.58 -13.93 -1.98
C ILE A 457 5.94 -13.73 -0.61
N PHE A 458 6.75 -13.47 0.40
CA PHE A 458 6.30 -13.08 1.73
C PHE A 458 6.43 -11.57 1.91
N SER A 459 5.47 -10.94 2.57
CA SER A 459 5.55 -9.54 3.00
C SER A 459 5.81 -9.46 4.51
N VAL A 460 6.58 -8.45 4.92
CA VAL A 460 6.84 -8.16 6.34
C VAL A 460 6.75 -6.65 6.58
N THR A 461 5.63 -6.20 7.15
CA THR A 461 5.31 -4.79 7.41
C THR A 461 6.18 -4.18 8.52
N CYS A 462 6.59 -4.99 9.50
CA CYS A 462 7.43 -4.58 10.62
C CYS A 462 8.71 -5.44 10.71
N PRO A 463 9.73 -5.23 9.84
CA PRO A 463 10.91 -6.09 9.80
C PRO A 463 11.85 -5.90 11.02
N HIS A 464 12.36 -7.00 11.59
CA HIS A 464 13.42 -7.00 12.61
C HIS A 464 14.15 -8.35 12.68
N THR A 465 15.26 -8.40 13.41
CA THR A 465 16.19 -9.55 13.53
C THR A 465 15.61 -10.84 14.11
N ASP A 466 14.41 -10.80 14.69
CA ASP A 466 13.79 -11.93 15.40
C ASP A 466 12.59 -12.50 14.64
N ILE A 467 12.53 -12.22 13.33
CA ILE A 467 11.62 -12.85 12.39
C ILE A 467 12.33 -14.04 11.74
N PHE A 468 11.69 -15.20 11.84
CA PHE A 468 12.18 -16.48 11.37
C PHE A 468 11.30 -17.02 10.25
N LEU A 469 11.93 -17.56 9.22
CA LEU A 469 11.30 -18.47 8.28
C LEU A 469 11.47 -19.89 8.81
N VAL A 470 10.34 -20.57 9.06
CA VAL A 470 10.28 -21.94 9.59
C VAL A 470 9.81 -22.87 8.49
N ALA A 471 10.53 -23.98 8.31
CA ALA A 471 10.12 -25.12 7.49
C ALA A 471 9.63 -26.25 8.39
N ARG A 472 8.37 -26.67 8.23
CA ARG A 472 7.83 -27.92 8.76
C ARG A 472 7.85 -28.98 7.65
N ILE A 473 8.26 -30.20 7.99
CA ILE A 473 8.36 -31.33 7.07
C ILE A 473 7.46 -32.46 7.57
N GLU A 474 6.60 -32.95 6.69
CA GLU A 474 5.68 -34.06 6.91
C GLU A 474 6.02 -35.24 5.99
N LYS A 475 5.55 -36.44 6.34
CA LYS A 475 5.59 -37.63 5.48
C LYS A 475 4.27 -38.40 5.56
N VAL A 476 4.09 -39.44 4.74
CA VAL A 476 2.92 -40.34 4.85
C VAL A 476 2.94 -41.11 6.18
N LEU A 477 1.76 -41.26 6.80
CA LEU A 477 1.57 -41.94 8.09
C LEU A 477 2.04 -43.41 8.03
N GLN A 478 2.92 -43.79 8.96
CA GLN A 478 3.53 -45.13 9.03
C GLN A 478 3.73 -45.68 10.44
N GLY A 479 3.90 -44.83 11.45
CA GLY A 479 4.34 -45.25 12.78
C GLY A 479 4.62 -44.05 13.69
N SER A 480 5.32 -44.27 14.80
CA SER A 480 5.77 -43.16 15.67
C SER A 480 6.89 -42.36 14.99
N ILE A 481 6.94 -41.05 15.23
CA ILE A 481 7.93 -40.14 14.62
C ILE A 481 9.37 -40.62 14.88
N THR A 482 9.66 -41.05 16.12
CA THR A 482 10.98 -41.57 16.50
C THR A 482 11.39 -42.82 15.70
N HIS A 483 10.50 -43.80 15.55
CA HIS A 483 10.77 -45.02 14.78
C HIS A 483 10.91 -44.72 13.27
N CYS A 484 10.07 -43.84 12.73
CA CYS A 484 10.14 -43.43 11.32
C CYS A 484 11.37 -42.58 10.99
N ALA A 485 11.94 -41.85 11.96
CA ALA A 485 13.13 -41.04 11.80
C ALA A 485 14.45 -41.82 11.99
N GLU A 486 14.46 -42.90 12.77
CA GLU A 486 15.67 -43.67 13.08
C GLU A 486 16.54 -44.06 11.85
N PRO A 487 15.97 -44.50 10.70
CA PRO A 487 16.76 -44.82 9.50
C PRO A 487 17.48 -43.60 8.89
N TYR A 488 16.97 -42.40 9.12
CA TYR A 488 17.49 -41.14 8.58
C TYR A 488 18.47 -40.43 9.53
N MET A 489 18.66 -40.92 10.75
CA MET A 489 19.59 -40.34 11.73
C MET A 489 20.96 -41.04 11.76
N LYS A 490 21.12 -42.17 11.04
CA LYS A 490 22.34 -42.97 11.02
C LYS A 490 23.15 -42.69 9.76
N SER A 491 24.44 -42.38 9.93
CA SER A 491 25.37 -42.06 8.84
C SER A 491 25.92 -43.29 8.09
N SER A 492 25.17 -44.39 8.07
CA SER A 492 25.62 -45.68 7.53
C SER A 492 24.91 -46.01 6.22
N ASP A 493 25.58 -45.75 5.10
CA ASP A 493 25.12 -46.11 3.75
C ASP A 493 24.98 -47.63 3.62
N SER A 494 23.75 -48.11 3.82
CA SER A 494 23.37 -49.46 3.47
C SER A 494 22.16 -49.39 2.56
N SER A 495 22.40 -49.61 1.26
CA SER A 495 21.34 -49.73 0.24
C SER A 495 20.22 -50.69 0.68
N LYS A 496 20.56 -51.74 1.46
CA LYS A 496 19.59 -52.65 2.10
C LYS A 496 18.58 -51.95 3.03
N VAL A 497 18.98 -50.93 3.80
CA VAL A 497 18.07 -50.14 4.64
C VAL A 497 17.23 -49.20 3.77
N ALA A 498 17.83 -48.52 2.79
CA ALA A 498 17.10 -47.65 1.87
C ALA A 498 15.99 -48.43 1.12
N GLN A 499 16.31 -49.61 0.59
CA GLN A 499 15.36 -50.51 -0.07
C GLN A 499 14.27 -51.04 0.89
N LYS A 500 14.61 -51.33 2.16
CA LYS A 500 13.63 -51.72 3.18
C LYS A 500 12.65 -50.58 3.49
N VAL A 501 13.15 -49.35 3.62
CA VAL A 501 12.30 -48.16 3.85
C VAL A 501 11.44 -47.88 2.63
N LEU A 502 12.01 -47.89 1.42
CA LEU A 502 11.27 -47.73 0.16
C LEU A 502 10.12 -48.73 0.02
N LYS A 503 10.36 -50.02 0.31
CA LYS A 503 9.33 -51.06 0.25
C LYS A 503 8.19 -50.80 1.24
N ASN A 504 8.52 -50.42 2.48
CA ASN A 504 7.53 -50.05 3.49
C ASN A 504 6.74 -48.78 3.10
N ALA A 505 7.44 -47.80 2.53
CA ALA A 505 6.84 -46.54 2.08
C ALA A 505 5.89 -46.74 0.90
N LYS A 506 6.24 -47.57 -0.10
CA LYS A 506 5.33 -47.95 -1.20
C LYS A 506 4.04 -48.57 -0.65
N GLN A 507 4.15 -49.52 0.28
CA GLN A 507 2.97 -50.12 0.94
C GLN A 507 2.13 -49.09 1.72
N ALA A 508 2.79 -48.17 2.44
CA ALA A 508 2.11 -47.12 3.19
C ALA A 508 1.42 -46.10 2.29
N CYS A 509 2.05 -45.64 1.21
CA CYS A 509 1.45 -44.66 0.29
C CYS A 509 0.21 -45.21 -0.43
N GLN A 510 0.22 -46.50 -0.78
CA GLN A 510 -0.94 -47.17 -1.40
C GLN A 510 -2.17 -47.25 -0.47
N ARG A 511 -1.98 -47.37 0.84
CA ARG A 511 -3.10 -47.54 1.81
C ARG A 511 -3.45 -46.28 2.60
N LEU A 512 -2.45 -45.45 2.90
CA LEU A 512 -2.52 -44.32 3.83
C LEU A 512 -2.08 -43.00 3.17
N GLY A 513 -1.91 -42.93 1.85
CA GLY A 513 -1.30 -41.79 1.14
C GLY A 513 -1.98 -40.42 1.36
N GLN A 514 -3.25 -40.38 1.77
CA GLN A 514 -3.94 -39.14 2.16
C GLN A 514 -3.58 -38.65 3.57
N TYR A 515 -3.11 -39.55 4.45
CA TYR A 515 -2.77 -39.25 5.83
C TYR A 515 -1.29 -38.91 5.97
N ARG A 516 -1.05 -37.70 6.47
CA ARG A 516 0.30 -37.20 6.77
C ARG A 516 0.58 -37.30 8.26
N MET A 517 1.85 -37.40 8.60
CA MET A 517 2.35 -37.31 9.97
C MET A 517 3.53 -36.33 10.03
N PRO A 518 3.74 -35.64 11.16
CA PRO A 518 4.89 -34.77 11.34
C PRO A 518 6.20 -35.56 11.31
N PHE A 519 7.26 -34.98 10.76
CA PHE A 519 8.55 -35.65 10.64
C PHE A 519 9.72 -34.81 11.18
N ALA A 520 9.90 -33.61 10.64
CA ALA A 520 11.04 -32.75 10.96
C ALA A 520 10.68 -31.26 10.86
N TRP A 521 11.55 -30.40 11.38
CA TRP A 521 11.50 -28.95 11.18
C TRP A 521 12.90 -28.35 11.08
N ALA A 522 12.99 -27.18 10.46
CA ALA A 522 14.19 -26.36 10.44
C ALA A 522 13.81 -24.86 10.40
N ALA A 523 14.71 -23.98 10.76
CA ALA A 523 14.45 -22.53 10.70
C ALA A 523 15.69 -21.71 10.33
N ARG A 524 15.47 -20.45 9.93
CA ARG A 524 16.50 -19.41 9.78
C ARG A 524 15.93 -18.02 10.08
N THR A 525 16.77 -17.11 10.55
CA THR A 525 16.47 -15.67 10.60
C THR A 525 16.39 -15.09 9.20
N LEU A 526 15.52 -14.09 8.99
CA LEU A 526 15.40 -13.37 7.73
C LEU A 526 16.23 -12.09 7.64
N PHE A 527 16.39 -11.36 8.75
CA PHE A 527 16.96 -10.01 8.76
C PHE A 527 18.23 -9.92 9.61
N LYS A 528 19.22 -9.16 9.12
CA LYS A 528 20.50 -8.89 9.81
C LYS A 528 20.40 -7.79 10.85
N ASP A 529 19.46 -6.86 10.67
CA ASP A 529 19.33 -5.65 11.46
C ASP A 529 17.85 -5.23 11.61
N ALA A 530 17.62 -4.22 12.43
CA ALA A 530 16.30 -3.63 12.66
C ALA A 530 15.82 -2.71 11.52
N SER A 531 16.61 -2.49 10.47
CA SER A 531 16.20 -1.74 9.27
C SER A 531 15.60 -2.63 8.18
N GLY A 532 15.62 -3.95 8.37
CA GLY A 532 15.06 -4.92 7.42
C GLY A 532 16.01 -5.32 6.30
N THR A 533 17.33 -5.23 6.50
CA THR A 533 18.32 -5.80 5.58
C THR A 533 18.23 -7.33 5.59
N LEU A 534 17.91 -7.93 4.45
CA LEU A 534 17.81 -9.40 4.33
C LEU A 534 19.16 -10.10 4.48
N ASP A 535 19.17 -11.21 5.22
CA ASP A 535 20.29 -12.14 5.21
C ASP A 535 20.16 -13.16 4.07
N LYS A 536 20.65 -12.77 2.88
CA LYS A 536 20.73 -13.68 1.72
C LYS A 536 21.63 -14.90 1.97
N ASN A 537 22.69 -14.75 2.77
CA ASN A 537 23.73 -15.78 2.93
C ASN A 537 23.45 -16.78 4.07
N GLY A 538 22.44 -16.48 4.91
CA GLY A 538 21.98 -17.40 5.94
C GLY A 538 21.60 -18.76 5.35
N ARG A 539 21.76 -19.81 6.15
CA ARG A 539 21.29 -21.16 5.84
C ARG A 539 20.22 -21.57 6.84
N PHE A 540 19.40 -22.55 6.47
CA PHE A 540 18.56 -23.24 7.43
C PHE A 540 19.43 -23.97 8.47
N SER A 541 18.88 -24.14 9.67
CA SER A 541 19.40 -25.09 10.65
C SER A 541 19.46 -26.52 10.08
N PRO A 542 20.18 -27.44 10.73
CA PRO A 542 19.96 -28.87 10.52
C PRO A 542 18.46 -29.22 10.64
N LEU A 543 18.05 -30.30 9.97
CA LEU A 543 16.70 -30.83 10.08
C LEU A 543 16.53 -31.49 11.45
N PHE A 544 15.79 -30.85 12.36
CA PHE A 544 15.50 -31.41 13.67
C PHE A 544 14.28 -32.32 13.61
N ARG A 545 14.36 -33.52 14.19
CA ARG A 545 13.22 -34.43 14.30
C ARG A 545 12.11 -33.79 15.14
N GLN A 546 10.88 -33.85 14.66
CA GLN A 546 9.72 -33.36 15.38
C GLN A 546 9.47 -34.18 16.67
N ASP A 547 9.14 -33.50 17.76
CA ASP A 547 8.67 -34.08 19.03
C ASP A 547 7.14 -34.19 18.97
N SER A 548 6.56 -35.35 19.31
CA SER A 548 5.12 -35.58 19.23
C SER A 548 4.32 -34.84 20.31
N ASN A 549 5.00 -34.23 21.28
CA ASN A 549 4.39 -33.49 22.40
C ASN A 549 4.65 -31.97 22.33
N LYS A 550 5.11 -31.46 21.18
CA LYS A 550 5.49 -30.05 20.96
C LYS A 550 5.18 -29.61 19.54
N LEU A 551 3.92 -29.75 19.13
CA LEU A 551 3.49 -29.38 17.78
C LEU A 551 3.04 -27.92 17.70
N SER A 552 2.53 -27.38 18.80
CA SER A 552 1.86 -26.08 18.83
C SER A 552 2.74 -24.93 18.33
N ASN A 553 2.09 -23.86 17.84
CA ASN A 553 2.81 -22.64 17.46
C ASN A 553 3.54 -22.01 18.66
N GLU A 554 3.02 -22.17 19.89
CA GLU A 554 3.69 -21.73 21.10
C GLU A 554 4.98 -22.49 21.37
N ASP A 555 5.00 -23.81 21.15
CA ASP A 555 6.21 -24.61 21.34
C ASP A 555 7.24 -24.35 20.26
N MET A 556 6.79 -24.09 19.02
CA MET A 556 7.67 -23.58 17.97
C MET A 556 8.29 -22.23 18.37
N LEU A 557 7.50 -21.27 18.90
CA LEU A 557 8.01 -19.99 19.39
C LEU A 557 9.01 -20.16 20.55
N LYS A 558 8.76 -21.08 21.50
CA LYS A 558 9.69 -21.43 22.58
C LYS A 558 11.01 -22.02 22.04
N LEU A 559 10.93 -22.93 21.05
CA LEU A 559 12.11 -23.51 20.39
C LEU A 559 12.92 -22.42 19.67
N LEU A 560 12.26 -21.55 18.90
CA LEU A 560 12.90 -20.46 18.18
C LEU A 560 13.54 -19.42 19.12
N ALA A 561 12.94 -19.13 20.28
CA ALA A 561 13.52 -18.24 21.29
C ALA A 561 14.86 -18.78 21.88
N ASP A 562 15.09 -20.10 21.80
CA ASP A 562 16.34 -20.75 22.16
C ASP A 562 17.30 -20.95 20.96
N PHE A 563 16.94 -20.55 19.74
CA PHE A 563 17.73 -20.77 18.52
C PHE A 563 19.11 -20.10 18.55
N ARG A 564 19.24 -18.96 19.24
CA ARG A 564 20.54 -18.28 19.46
C ARG A 564 21.40 -18.92 20.57
N LYS A 565 21.02 -20.08 21.13
CA LYS A 565 21.74 -20.78 22.21
C LYS A 565 22.24 -22.14 21.70
N PRO A 566 23.48 -22.22 21.18
CA PRO A 566 24.01 -23.45 20.55
C PRO A 566 23.92 -24.69 21.45
N GLU A 567 24.16 -24.54 22.75
CA GLU A 567 24.08 -25.63 23.74
C GLU A 567 22.69 -26.27 23.88
N LYS A 568 21.62 -25.52 23.56
CA LYS A 568 20.25 -26.04 23.55
C LYS A 568 19.93 -26.68 22.21
N MET A 569 20.29 -26.01 21.11
CA MET A 569 20.04 -26.51 19.75
C MET A 569 20.81 -27.80 19.45
N ALA A 570 22.05 -27.94 19.95
CA ALA A 570 22.86 -29.15 19.79
C ALA A 570 22.30 -30.40 20.51
N LYS A 571 21.32 -30.24 21.42
CA LYS A 571 20.65 -31.35 22.11
C LYS A 571 19.44 -31.88 21.31
N LEU A 572 19.02 -31.20 20.25
CA LEU A 572 17.90 -31.63 19.44
C LEU A 572 18.32 -32.79 18.51
N PRO A 573 17.51 -33.85 18.38
CA PRO A 573 17.80 -34.96 17.47
C PRO A 573 17.83 -34.49 16.01
N VAL A 574 18.97 -34.63 15.35
CA VAL A 574 19.17 -34.24 13.94
C VAL A 574 18.89 -35.41 13.00
N ILE A 575 18.13 -35.12 11.94
CA ILE A 575 17.93 -35.99 10.77
C ILE A 575 18.93 -35.59 9.69
N LEU A 576 19.59 -36.57 9.06
CA LEU A 576 20.62 -36.34 8.06
C LEU A 576 19.99 -36.01 6.70
N GLY A 577 20.01 -34.74 6.35
CA GLY A 577 19.54 -34.20 5.08
C GLY A 577 19.75 -32.69 5.00
N ASN A 578 19.46 -32.12 3.84
CA ASN A 578 19.61 -30.70 3.53
C ASN A 578 18.32 -30.15 2.90
N LEU A 579 17.94 -28.94 3.32
CA LEU A 579 16.86 -28.15 2.72
C LEU A 579 17.50 -26.91 2.07
N ASP A 580 17.52 -26.87 0.74
CA ASP A 580 18.08 -25.74 0.00
C ASP A 580 17.01 -24.73 -0.40
N VAL A 581 17.17 -23.49 0.10
CA VAL A 581 16.21 -22.40 -0.06
C VAL A 581 16.95 -21.07 -0.24
N THR A 582 16.77 -20.46 -1.41
CA THR A 582 17.29 -19.13 -1.74
C THR A 582 16.33 -18.05 -1.26
N ILE A 583 16.87 -16.97 -0.67
CA ILE A 583 16.09 -15.81 -0.20
C ILE A 583 16.62 -14.52 -0.82
N ASP A 584 15.74 -13.77 -1.46
CA ASP A 584 16.04 -12.55 -2.21
C ASP A 584 15.04 -11.42 -1.95
N ASN A 585 15.38 -10.19 -2.37
CA ASN A 585 14.38 -9.11 -2.49
C ASN A 585 13.54 -9.34 -3.76
N VAL A 586 12.27 -8.95 -3.73
CA VAL A 586 11.43 -8.90 -4.94
C VAL A 586 11.79 -7.68 -5.79
N SER A 587 11.92 -7.84 -7.11
CA SER A 587 12.10 -6.74 -8.06
C SER A 587 10.77 -6.01 -8.31
N PRO A 588 10.75 -4.69 -8.60
CA PRO A 588 9.52 -4.00 -9.02
C PRO A 588 8.83 -4.67 -10.21
N ASP A 589 9.62 -5.16 -11.17
CA ASP A 589 9.16 -5.82 -12.40
C ASP A 589 9.21 -7.35 -12.30
N PHE A 590 8.91 -7.91 -11.12
CA PHE A 590 8.94 -9.36 -10.93
C PHE A 590 7.70 -10.02 -11.60
N PRO A 591 7.87 -10.85 -12.64
CA PRO A 591 6.75 -11.34 -13.44
C PRO A 591 6.13 -12.61 -12.84
N ASN A 592 5.05 -13.08 -13.45
CA ASN A 592 4.56 -14.47 -13.31
C ASN A 592 4.24 -14.89 -11.86
N TYR A 593 3.56 -14.02 -11.11
CA TYR A 593 3.06 -14.32 -9.78
C TYR A 593 1.54 -14.11 -9.63
N VAL A 594 0.96 -14.85 -8.69
CA VAL A 594 -0.46 -14.79 -8.31
C VAL A 594 -0.59 -14.30 -6.87
N ASN A 595 -1.72 -13.67 -6.53
CA ASN A 595 -1.97 -13.23 -5.16
C ASN A 595 -2.36 -14.40 -4.21
N SER A 596 -2.67 -14.11 -2.95
CA SER A 596 -3.08 -15.12 -1.97
C SER A 596 -4.40 -15.83 -2.33
N SER A 597 -5.22 -15.24 -3.21
CA SER A 597 -6.44 -15.83 -3.81
C SER A 597 -6.19 -16.52 -5.16
N TYR A 598 -4.93 -16.66 -5.58
CA TYR A 598 -4.48 -17.19 -6.87
C TYR A 598 -4.91 -16.39 -8.10
N ILE A 599 -5.19 -15.09 -7.93
CA ILE A 599 -5.52 -14.17 -9.02
C ILE A 599 -4.21 -13.68 -9.69
N PRO A 600 -4.06 -13.79 -11.02
CA PRO A 600 -2.85 -13.36 -11.71
C PRO A 600 -2.66 -11.83 -11.74
N MET A 601 -1.40 -11.44 -11.57
CA MET A 601 -0.90 -10.07 -11.69
C MET A 601 -0.85 -9.59 -13.14
N LYS A 602 -0.87 -8.28 -13.41
CA LYS A 602 -0.74 -7.72 -14.77
C LYS A 602 0.52 -8.13 -15.54
N GLN A 603 1.59 -8.47 -14.83
CA GLN A 603 2.87 -8.96 -15.38
C GLN A 603 2.91 -10.50 -15.49
N PHE A 604 1.76 -11.16 -15.67
CA PHE A 604 1.65 -12.61 -15.79
C PHE A 604 1.53 -13.02 -17.27
N GLU A 605 2.43 -13.87 -17.72
CA GLU A 605 2.55 -14.41 -19.06
C GLU A 605 2.05 -15.85 -19.06
N THR A 606 1.18 -16.22 -20.00
CA THR A 606 0.58 -17.57 -20.10
C THR A 606 1.56 -18.65 -20.64
N SER A 607 2.87 -18.44 -20.48
CA SER A 607 3.94 -19.32 -20.92
C SER A 607 4.04 -20.56 -20.01
N THR A 608 3.82 -21.74 -20.57
CA THR A 608 3.90 -23.03 -19.85
C THR A 608 5.30 -23.40 -19.34
N LYS A 609 6.33 -22.62 -19.68
CA LYS A 609 7.72 -22.83 -19.23
C LYS A 609 8.09 -21.99 -18.00
N THR A 610 7.27 -21.02 -17.60
CA THR A 610 7.65 -20.08 -16.54
C THR A 610 7.11 -20.53 -15.19
N LEU A 611 7.97 -20.53 -14.16
CA LEU A 611 7.60 -20.94 -12.80
C LEU A 611 6.67 -19.90 -12.16
N ILE A 612 5.46 -20.29 -11.79
CA ILE A 612 4.54 -19.43 -11.03
C ILE A 612 5.09 -19.19 -9.62
N THR A 613 4.94 -17.96 -9.14
CA THR A 613 5.22 -17.56 -7.76
C THR A 613 3.92 -17.22 -7.02
N PHE A 614 3.84 -17.55 -5.74
CA PHE A 614 2.65 -17.35 -4.92
C PHE A 614 2.88 -16.25 -3.88
N GLU A 615 2.09 -15.18 -3.90
CA GLU A 615 2.10 -14.18 -2.84
C GLU A 615 1.36 -14.74 -1.61
N ILE A 616 2.06 -14.77 -0.47
CA ILE A 616 1.59 -15.38 0.78
C ILE A 616 0.98 -14.30 1.66
N GLU A 617 -0.18 -14.59 2.23
CA GLU A 617 -0.91 -13.67 3.12
C GLU A 617 -0.04 -13.28 4.33
N GLU A 618 0.06 -11.98 4.61
CA GLU A 618 0.69 -11.46 5.83
C GLU A 618 -0.41 -11.23 6.88
N PHE A 619 -0.24 -11.80 8.08
CA PHE A 619 -1.10 -11.50 9.22
C PHE A 619 -0.64 -10.19 9.87
N VAL A 620 -0.93 -9.09 9.16
CA VAL A 620 -0.53 -7.72 9.53
C VAL A 620 -1.00 -7.41 10.96
N PRO A 621 -0.14 -6.86 11.85
CA PRO A 621 -0.57 -6.42 13.17
C PRO A 621 -1.71 -5.39 13.09
N CYS A 622 -2.71 -5.56 13.94
CA CYS A 622 -3.86 -4.66 14.18
C CYS A 622 -3.46 -3.29 14.76
N ILE A 623 -2.61 -2.55 14.04
CA ILE A 623 -2.02 -1.28 14.45
C ILE A 623 -2.39 -0.20 13.42
N PRO A 624 -3.02 0.91 13.82
CA PRO A 624 -3.57 1.90 12.88
C PRO A 624 -2.54 2.43 11.86
N LYS A 625 -1.39 2.97 12.28
CA LYS A 625 -0.26 3.38 11.39
C LYS A 625 0.31 2.32 10.42
N HIS A 626 -0.02 1.04 10.59
CA HIS A 626 0.40 -0.05 9.71
C HIS A 626 -0.76 -0.60 8.86
N THR A 627 -1.94 -0.01 8.99
CA THR A 627 -3.16 -0.38 8.27
C THR A 627 -3.39 0.59 7.11
N GLN A 628 -4.04 0.10 6.05
CA GLN A 628 -4.41 0.88 4.89
C GLN A 628 -5.88 0.63 4.53
N PRO A 629 -6.57 1.61 3.92
CA PRO A 629 -7.89 1.40 3.35
C PRO A 629 -7.90 0.22 2.38
N PHE A 630 -8.88 -0.67 2.53
CA PHE A 630 -9.07 -1.78 1.61
C PHE A 630 -9.48 -1.28 0.23
N THR A 631 -8.87 -1.88 -0.79
CA THR A 631 -9.03 -1.52 -2.20
C THR A 631 -9.43 -2.69 -3.08
N ILE A 632 -9.49 -3.89 -2.52
CA ILE A 632 -9.66 -5.17 -3.19
C ILE A 632 -10.61 -6.07 -2.40
N TYR A 633 -11.23 -7.02 -3.08
CA TYR A 633 -11.96 -8.10 -2.41
C TYR A 633 -10.98 -9.20 -1.96
N ASN A 634 -11.01 -9.52 -0.67
CA ASN A 634 -10.37 -10.70 -0.08
C ASN A 634 -11.32 -11.23 1.01
N ASN A 635 -11.52 -12.55 1.09
CA ASN A 635 -12.45 -13.17 2.05
C ASN A 635 -12.01 -14.61 2.37
N HIS A 636 -11.02 -14.76 3.23
CA HIS A 636 -10.47 -16.05 3.66
C HIS A 636 -10.71 -16.32 5.14
N LEU A 637 -11.04 -17.57 5.47
CA LEU A 637 -10.98 -18.09 6.83
C LEU A 637 -9.79 -19.05 6.96
N TYR A 638 -8.96 -18.81 7.96
CA TYR A 638 -7.89 -19.72 8.37
C TYR A 638 -8.34 -20.50 9.59
N VAL A 639 -8.40 -21.82 9.49
CA VAL A 639 -8.89 -22.73 10.52
C VAL A 639 -7.73 -23.56 11.07
N TYR A 640 -7.59 -23.58 12.39
CA TYR A 640 -6.52 -24.26 13.10
C TYR A 640 -7.11 -25.22 14.15
N PRO A 641 -7.29 -26.53 13.85
CA PRO A 641 -7.38 -27.52 14.91
C PRO A 641 -6.13 -27.39 15.80
N LYS A 642 -6.29 -27.40 17.13
CA LYS A 642 -5.17 -27.24 18.08
C LYS A 642 -4.92 -28.52 18.85
N HIS A 643 -5.95 -29.07 19.46
CA HIS A 643 -5.84 -30.22 20.35
C HIS A 643 -7.19 -30.94 20.45
N LEU A 644 -7.16 -32.27 20.52
CA LEU A 644 -8.32 -33.08 20.88
C LEU A 644 -7.99 -33.87 22.13
N LYS A 645 -8.81 -33.75 23.19
CA LYS A 645 -8.67 -34.57 24.40
C LYS A 645 -9.60 -35.78 24.33
N TYR A 646 -9.05 -36.96 24.04
CA TYR A 646 -9.83 -38.17 23.73
C TYR A 646 -9.43 -39.42 24.57
N ASP A 647 -8.63 -39.21 25.62
CA ASP A 647 -8.20 -40.24 26.58
C ASP A 647 -9.31 -40.77 27.50
N SER A 648 -10.23 -39.90 27.92
CA SER A 648 -11.16 -40.13 29.03
C SER A 648 -12.48 -40.79 28.58
N GLN A 649 -12.76 -40.78 27.28
CA GLN A 649 -13.99 -41.31 26.71
C GLN A 649 -14.00 -42.85 26.64
N LYS A 650 -15.20 -43.44 26.72
CA LYS A 650 -15.39 -44.91 26.69
C LYS A 650 -16.06 -45.42 25.42
N SER A 651 -16.71 -44.55 24.64
CA SER A 651 -17.49 -44.90 23.45
C SER A 651 -16.65 -45.55 22.34
N PHE A 652 -15.39 -45.11 22.20
CA PHE A 652 -14.45 -45.49 21.15
C PHE A 652 -13.07 -45.81 21.75
N ALA A 653 -13.03 -46.73 22.72
CA ALA A 653 -11.83 -47.03 23.52
C ALA A 653 -10.55 -47.46 22.72
N LYS A 654 -10.68 -47.79 21.44
CA LYS A 654 -9.55 -48.13 20.54
C LYS A 654 -8.96 -46.92 19.80
N ALA A 655 -9.63 -45.76 19.80
CA ALA A 655 -9.22 -44.59 19.04
C ALA A 655 -7.89 -44.02 19.58
N ARG A 656 -6.83 -44.11 18.77
CA ARG A 656 -5.46 -43.65 19.14
C ARG A 656 -4.58 -43.20 17.95
N ASN A 657 -5.14 -43.16 16.75
CA ASN A 657 -4.50 -42.62 15.54
C ASN A 657 -5.56 -41.73 14.92
N ILE A 658 -5.81 -40.56 15.52
CA ILE A 658 -7.02 -39.79 15.22
C ILE A 658 -6.69 -38.77 14.12
N ALA A 659 -7.35 -38.93 12.97
CA ALA A 659 -7.38 -37.94 11.91
C ALA A 659 -8.63 -37.05 12.10
N VAL A 660 -8.47 -35.76 11.79
CA VAL A 660 -9.57 -34.79 11.73
C VAL A 660 -9.76 -34.43 10.26
N CYS A 661 -10.95 -34.69 9.73
CA CYS A 661 -11.43 -34.15 8.46
C CYS A 661 -12.17 -32.83 8.76
N ILE A 662 -11.83 -31.76 8.05
CA ILE A 662 -12.44 -30.44 8.14
C ILE A 662 -13.19 -30.18 6.83
N GLU A 663 -14.47 -29.84 6.94
CA GLU A 663 -15.38 -29.56 5.84
C GLU A 663 -16.08 -28.22 6.08
N PHE A 664 -16.41 -27.48 5.01
CA PHE A 664 -17.22 -26.27 5.10
C PHE A 664 -18.59 -26.52 4.46
N LYS A 665 -19.67 -26.24 5.19
CA LYS A 665 -21.05 -26.55 4.77
C LYS A 665 -21.96 -25.34 4.94
N ASP A 666 -22.95 -25.27 4.05
CA ASP A 666 -24.02 -24.27 4.00
C ASP A 666 -25.38 -24.82 4.49
N SER A 667 -25.51 -26.13 4.68
CA SER A 667 -26.69 -26.77 5.25
C SER A 667 -26.32 -27.97 6.14
N ASP A 668 -27.18 -28.27 7.11
CA ASP A 668 -27.10 -29.39 8.05
C ASP A 668 -28.11 -30.51 7.76
N GLU A 669 -28.69 -30.47 6.56
CA GLU A 669 -29.51 -31.53 5.97
C GLU A 669 -28.65 -32.73 5.53
N GLU A 670 -29.25 -33.93 5.52
CA GLU A 670 -28.55 -35.22 5.35
C GLU A 670 -27.79 -35.33 4.01
N ASP A 671 -28.40 -34.89 2.91
CA ASP A 671 -27.80 -34.90 1.56
C ASP A 671 -26.92 -33.67 1.25
N SER A 672 -26.73 -32.73 2.19
CA SER A 672 -25.91 -31.52 1.95
C SER A 672 -24.45 -31.89 1.71
N LEU A 673 -23.94 -31.53 0.53
CA LEU A 673 -22.53 -31.72 0.18
C LEU A 673 -21.67 -30.53 0.64
N PRO A 674 -20.47 -30.76 1.20
CA PRO A 674 -19.55 -29.70 1.58
C PRO A 674 -19.06 -28.87 0.38
N LEU A 675 -18.93 -27.56 0.57
CA LEU A 675 -18.56 -26.59 -0.45
C LEU A 675 -17.11 -26.78 -0.92
N LYS A 676 -16.88 -26.73 -2.23
CA LYS A 676 -15.54 -26.89 -2.85
C LYS A 676 -14.75 -25.57 -2.80
N CYS A 677 -14.34 -25.16 -1.59
CA CYS A 677 -13.74 -23.85 -1.33
C CYS A 677 -12.49 -23.91 -0.41
N ILE A 678 -12.04 -25.10 -0.01
CA ILE A 678 -10.83 -25.27 0.80
C ILE A 678 -9.63 -25.31 -0.14
N TYR A 679 -8.58 -24.52 0.11
CA TYR A 679 -7.38 -24.53 -0.72
C TYR A 679 -6.67 -25.88 -0.60
N GLY A 680 -6.48 -26.55 -1.74
CA GLY A 680 -5.91 -27.89 -1.83
C GLY A 680 -4.40 -27.92 -1.54
N ARG A 681 -3.92 -29.05 -1.02
CA ARG A 681 -2.48 -29.30 -0.84
C ARG A 681 -1.82 -29.61 -2.22
N PRO A 682 -0.51 -29.30 -2.41
CA PRO A 682 0.22 -29.58 -3.65
C PRO A 682 0.06 -31.03 -4.14
N GLY A 683 0.00 -31.21 -5.45
CA GLY A 683 -0.37 -32.45 -6.13
C GLY A 683 -1.88 -32.64 -6.33
N GLY A 684 -2.73 -31.98 -5.54
CA GLY A 684 -4.20 -32.04 -5.66
C GLY A 684 -4.82 -30.99 -6.60
N PRO A 685 -6.16 -30.96 -6.68
CA PRO A 685 -6.89 -29.85 -7.31
C PRO A 685 -6.74 -28.56 -6.48
N VAL A 686 -6.89 -27.39 -7.12
CA VAL A 686 -6.73 -26.08 -6.46
C VAL A 686 -7.69 -25.89 -5.28
N PHE A 687 -8.93 -26.34 -5.43
CA PHE A 687 -9.93 -26.36 -4.36
C PHE A 687 -10.43 -27.78 -4.07
N THR A 688 -10.57 -28.10 -2.79
CA THR A 688 -11.14 -29.34 -2.25
C THR A 688 -12.41 -29.05 -1.46
N ARG A 689 -13.22 -30.09 -1.22
CA ARG A 689 -14.41 -30.02 -0.34
C ARG A 689 -14.06 -30.31 1.14
N SER A 690 -12.94 -30.99 1.37
CA SER A 690 -12.46 -31.37 2.69
C SER A 690 -10.93 -31.27 2.77
N ALA A 691 -10.41 -31.15 3.99
CA ALA A 691 -8.98 -31.22 4.30
C ALA A 691 -8.72 -32.07 5.56
N PHE A 692 -7.60 -32.79 5.60
CA PHE A 692 -7.16 -33.52 6.78
C PHE A 692 -6.02 -32.80 7.49
N ALA A 693 -6.04 -32.84 8.82
CA ALA A 693 -4.89 -32.48 9.67
C ALA A 693 -3.89 -33.64 9.83
N ALA A 694 -2.67 -33.35 10.28
CA ALA A 694 -1.62 -34.35 10.50
C ALA A 694 -2.00 -35.33 11.63
N VAL A 695 -1.63 -36.61 11.47
CA VAL A 695 -2.01 -37.70 12.39
C VAL A 695 -0.82 -38.10 13.27
N LEU A 696 -1.05 -38.12 14.58
CA LEU A 696 -0.10 -38.67 15.56
C LEU A 696 -0.41 -40.14 15.87
N HIS A 697 0.62 -40.99 15.75
CA HIS A 697 0.51 -42.43 15.96
C HIS A 697 0.47 -42.79 17.45
N HIS A 698 -0.52 -43.60 17.85
CA HIS A 698 -0.79 -44.06 19.22
C HIS A 698 -1.02 -42.92 20.24
N HIS A 699 -1.50 -41.76 19.78
CA HIS A 699 -1.90 -40.64 20.63
C HIS A 699 -3.44 -40.57 20.72
N GLN A 700 -3.96 -40.67 21.94
CA GLN A 700 -5.38 -40.40 22.23
C GLN A 700 -5.65 -38.90 22.41
N ASN A 701 -4.63 -38.12 22.78
CA ASN A 701 -4.74 -36.67 22.94
C ASN A 701 -3.89 -35.93 21.89
N PRO A 702 -4.20 -36.01 20.58
CA PRO A 702 -3.36 -35.40 19.55
C PRO A 702 -3.39 -33.87 19.61
N GLU A 703 -2.21 -33.27 19.45
CA GLU A 703 -2.06 -31.88 19.02
C GLU A 703 -1.99 -31.80 17.50
N PHE A 704 -2.35 -30.64 16.96
CA PHE A 704 -2.30 -30.33 15.54
C PHE A 704 -1.66 -28.94 15.33
N TYR A 705 -0.98 -28.76 14.21
CA TYR A 705 -0.42 -27.45 13.81
C TYR A 705 -0.94 -26.95 12.46
N ASP A 706 -1.74 -27.76 11.76
CA ASP A 706 -2.21 -27.49 10.41
C ASP A 706 -3.01 -26.19 10.33
N GLU A 707 -2.81 -25.47 9.23
CA GLU A 707 -3.61 -24.33 8.82
C GLU A 707 -4.47 -24.75 7.62
N ILE A 708 -5.78 -24.67 7.75
CA ILE A 708 -6.71 -24.94 6.66
C ILE A 708 -7.25 -23.59 6.18
N LYS A 709 -6.83 -23.17 4.98
CA LYS A 709 -7.30 -21.95 4.32
C LYS A 709 -8.57 -22.25 3.52
N ILE A 710 -9.61 -21.44 3.74
CA ILE A 710 -10.93 -21.59 3.11
C ILE A 710 -11.31 -20.27 2.44
N GLU A 711 -11.72 -20.30 1.17
CA GLU A 711 -12.37 -19.16 0.51
C GLU A 711 -13.83 -19.07 0.97
N LEU A 712 -14.22 -17.95 1.57
CA LEU A 712 -15.57 -17.75 2.06
C LEU A 712 -16.50 -17.22 0.96
N PRO A 713 -17.77 -17.66 0.90
CA PRO A 713 -18.82 -17.07 0.07
C PRO A 713 -18.96 -15.56 0.30
N THR A 714 -19.41 -14.84 -0.71
CA THR A 714 -19.67 -13.39 -0.64
C THR A 714 -20.63 -13.07 0.50
N GLN A 715 -21.75 -13.80 0.57
CA GLN A 715 -22.77 -13.67 1.60
C GLN A 715 -22.81 -14.92 2.49
N LEU A 716 -22.48 -14.73 3.77
CA LEU A 716 -22.62 -15.75 4.81
C LEU A 716 -24.02 -15.69 5.43
N HIS A 717 -24.46 -16.79 6.03
CA HIS A 717 -25.77 -16.94 6.69
C HIS A 717 -25.68 -17.95 7.85
N GLU A 718 -26.71 -18.05 8.69
CA GLU A 718 -26.67 -18.82 9.95
C GLU A 718 -26.36 -20.31 9.77
N LYS A 719 -26.78 -20.95 8.67
CA LYS A 719 -26.42 -22.35 8.36
C LYS A 719 -24.95 -22.57 7.94
N HIS A 720 -24.17 -21.51 7.68
CA HIS A 720 -22.75 -21.66 7.30
C HIS A 720 -21.90 -22.06 8.50
N HIS A 721 -21.23 -23.21 8.41
CA HIS A 721 -20.49 -23.79 9.52
C HIS A 721 -19.32 -24.67 9.05
N LEU A 722 -18.38 -24.91 9.96
CA LEU A 722 -17.34 -25.93 9.80
C LEU A 722 -17.82 -27.24 10.42
N LEU A 723 -17.68 -28.34 9.70
CA LEU A 723 -17.91 -29.70 10.19
C LEU A 723 -16.55 -30.38 10.39
N PHE A 724 -16.37 -31.01 11.56
CA PHE A 724 -15.20 -31.79 11.93
C PHE A 724 -15.62 -33.24 12.08
N THR A 725 -15.05 -34.11 11.25
CA THR A 725 -15.29 -35.55 11.34
C THR A 725 -14.02 -36.27 11.79
N PHE A 726 -14.12 -37.04 12.88
CA PHE A 726 -13.00 -37.73 13.48
C PHE A 726 -12.93 -39.18 13.02
N TYR A 727 -11.75 -39.63 12.61
CA TYR A 727 -11.49 -41.00 12.17
C TYR A 727 -10.33 -41.62 12.95
N HIS A 728 -10.50 -42.86 13.42
CA HIS A 728 -9.37 -43.69 13.79
C HIS A 728 -8.80 -44.36 12.54
N VAL A 729 -7.52 -44.11 12.26
CA VAL A 729 -6.78 -44.67 11.13
C VAL A 729 -5.99 -45.92 11.56
N SER A 730 -6.31 -47.07 10.97
CA SER A 730 -5.58 -48.32 11.22
C SER A 730 -4.21 -48.31 10.54
N CYS A 731 -3.15 -48.53 11.31
CA CYS A 731 -1.77 -48.57 10.82
C CYS A 731 -1.21 -50.00 10.69
N ASP A 732 -1.93 -51.03 11.15
CA ASP A 732 -1.43 -52.41 11.22
C ASP A 732 -1.35 -53.06 9.82
N ASN A 733 -0.20 -53.64 9.45
CA ASN A 733 0.02 -54.26 8.13
C ASN A 733 -0.36 -55.77 8.09
N SER A 734 -1.36 -56.20 8.86
CA SER A 734 -1.61 -57.63 9.13
C SER A 734 -2.28 -58.39 7.97
N SER A 735 -1.54 -58.64 6.89
CA SER A 735 -1.94 -59.54 5.79
C SER A 735 -1.84 -61.05 6.14
N LYS A 736 -1.93 -61.41 7.43
CA LYS A 736 -1.86 -62.80 7.91
C LYS A 736 -3.26 -63.35 8.19
N GLY A 737 -3.88 -63.90 7.16
CA GLY A 737 -4.84 -65.00 7.33
C GLY A 737 -6.32 -64.65 7.52
N SER A 738 -6.93 -63.88 6.61
CA SER A 738 -8.31 -64.20 6.19
C SER A 738 -8.59 -63.70 4.76
N THR A 739 -9.33 -64.48 3.98
CA THR A 739 -9.71 -64.13 2.61
C THR A 739 -10.98 -63.26 2.58
N LYS A 740 -10.98 -62.24 1.70
CA LYS A 740 -12.17 -61.50 1.22
C LYS A 740 -12.96 -60.63 2.24
N LYS A 741 -12.28 -59.87 3.10
CA LYS A 741 -12.82 -58.56 3.55
C LYS A 741 -11.87 -57.44 3.17
N LYS A 742 -12.42 -56.35 2.60
CA LYS A 742 -11.69 -55.12 2.31
C LYS A 742 -11.28 -54.51 3.65
N ASP A 743 -9.99 -54.33 3.88
CA ASP A 743 -9.46 -53.91 5.18
C ASP A 743 -9.94 -52.48 5.48
N VAL A 744 -10.60 -52.28 6.62
CA VAL A 744 -11.25 -51.01 6.96
C VAL A 744 -10.19 -50.08 7.56
N VAL A 745 -9.59 -49.26 6.71
CA VAL A 745 -8.53 -48.31 7.08
C VAL A 745 -9.03 -47.26 8.06
N GLU A 746 -10.28 -46.83 7.92
CA GLU A 746 -10.88 -45.70 8.64
C GLU A 746 -12.10 -46.17 9.42
N THR A 747 -12.12 -45.91 10.73
CA THR A 747 -13.32 -46.06 11.56
C THR A 747 -13.73 -44.70 12.08
N GLN A 748 -14.96 -44.28 11.86
CA GLN A 748 -15.49 -43.02 12.35
C GLN A 748 -15.62 -43.05 13.88
N VAL A 749 -15.12 -42.02 14.56
CA VAL A 749 -15.07 -41.90 16.02
C VAL A 749 -15.65 -40.56 16.52
N GLY A 750 -16.50 -39.93 15.72
CA GLY A 750 -17.34 -38.83 16.14
C GLY A 750 -17.28 -37.60 15.25
N TYR A 751 -17.97 -36.54 15.69
CA TYR A 751 -18.19 -35.30 14.97
C TYR A 751 -18.18 -34.09 15.90
N SER A 752 -17.78 -32.94 15.41
CA SER A 752 -18.05 -31.63 16.02
C SER A 752 -18.43 -30.65 14.91
N TRP A 753 -19.12 -29.55 15.23
CA TRP A 753 -19.41 -28.49 14.27
C TRP A 753 -19.27 -27.12 14.92
N LEU A 754 -18.96 -26.12 14.10
CA LEU A 754 -18.78 -24.73 14.50
C LEU A 754 -19.53 -23.80 13.54
N PRO A 755 -20.68 -23.23 13.94
CA PRO A 755 -21.33 -22.14 13.22
C PRO A 755 -20.39 -20.94 13.08
N LEU A 756 -20.28 -20.37 11.88
CA LEU A 756 -19.43 -19.18 11.67
C LEU A 756 -20.11 -17.89 12.12
N ILE A 757 -21.43 -17.80 11.97
CA ILE A 757 -22.21 -16.62 12.37
C ILE A 757 -22.80 -16.81 13.76
N LYS A 758 -22.69 -15.77 14.59
CA LYS A 758 -23.49 -15.57 15.79
C LYS A 758 -23.94 -14.11 15.86
N ASP A 759 -25.22 -13.88 16.15
CA ASP A 759 -25.82 -12.54 16.25
C ASP A 759 -25.57 -11.66 15.01
N GLY A 760 -25.50 -12.28 13.81
CA GLY A 760 -25.20 -11.62 12.54
C GLY A 760 -23.71 -11.34 12.25
N ARG A 761 -22.80 -11.65 13.17
CA ARG A 761 -21.34 -11.45 13.02
C ARG A 761 -20.59 -12.76 12.83
N VAL A 762 -19.50 -12.71 12.06
CA VAL A 762 -18.53 -13.80 11.98
C VAL A 762 -17.76 -13.87 13.30
N VAL A 763 -17.85 -14.97 14.02
CA VAL A 763 -17.09 -15.19 15.26
C VAL A 763 -15.80 -15.94 14.93
N THR A 764 -14.66 -15.27 15.08
CA THR A 764 -13.38 -15.98 15.18
C THR A 764 -12.76 -15.77 16.54
N ASN A 765 -12.44 -16.87 17.20
CA ASN A 765 -11.72 -16.90 18.48
C ASN A 765 -11.15 -18.30 18.67
N GLU A 766 -10.36 -18.48 19.73
CA GLU A 766 -10.13 -19.81 20.28
C GLU A 766 -11.40 -20.31 20.97
N GLN A 767 -11.80 -21.54 20.66
CA GLN A 767 -13.05 -22.15 21.09
C GLN A 767 -12.82 -23.62 21.46
N HIS A 768 -13.66 -24.09 22.38
CA HIS A 768 -13.64 -25.44 22.92
C HIS A 768 -15.03 -26.05 22.68
N ILE A 769 -15.11 -27.07 21.82
CA ILE A 769 -16.39 -27.65 21.37
C ILE A 769 -16.49 -29.15 21.72
N PRO A 770 -17.70 -29.64 22.06
CA PRO A 770 -17.92 -31.05 22.37
C PRO A 770 -17.85 -31.93 21.12
N VAL A 771 -17.64 -33.23 21.32
CA VAL A 771 -17.66 -34.24 20.25
C VAL A 771 -18.90 -35.11 20.42
N SER A 772 -19.68 -35.29 19.36
CA SER A 772 -20.80 -36.21 19.27
C SER A 772 -20.37 -37.55 18.67
N ALA A 773 -21.04 -38.64 19.04
CA ALA A 773 -20.89 -39.97 18.43
C ALA A 773 -21.76 -40.15 17.17
N ASN A 774 -22.75 -39.29 16.94
CA ASN A 774 -23.63 -39.27 15.76
C ASN A 774 -23.76 -37.85 15.17
N LEU A 775 -24.13 -37.77 13.89
CA LEU A 775 -24.46 -36.51 13.20
C LEU A 775 -25.90 -36.59 12.65
N PRO A 776 -26.93 -36.26 13.46
CA PRO A 776 -28.32 -36.32 13.02
C PRO A 776 -28.69 -35.09 12.18
N SER A 777 -29.49 -35.23 11.13
CA SER A 777 -29.98 -34.11 10.31
C SER A 777 -30.58 -32.99 11.17
N GLY A 778 -30.28 -31.73 10.83
CA GLY A 778 -30.72 -30.56 11.59
C GLY A 778 -29.88 -30.26 12.85
N TYR A 779 -28.64 -30.74 12.95
CA TYR A 779 -27.80 -30.64 14.15
C TYR A 779 -27.45 -29.21 14.59
N LEU A 780 -27.57 -28.21 13.73
CA LEU A 780 -27.37 -26.80 14.11
C LEU A 780 -28.51 -26.26 14.98
N SER A 781 -29.71 -26.87 14.89
CA SER A 781 -30.89 -26.43 15.64
C SER A 781 -30.90 -26.84 17.12
N TYR A 782 -29.91 -27.61 17.58
CA TYR A 782 -29.85 -28.10 18.95
C TYR A 782 -29.70 -26.96 19.96
N GLN A 783 -30.71 -26.79 20.82
CA GLN A 783 -30.67 -25.88 21.95
C GLN A 783 -30.76 -26.64 23.27
N GLU A 784 -29.78 -26.43 24.14
CA GLU A 784 -29.76 -26.97 25.50
C GLU A 784 -30.65 -26.12 26.41
N VAL A 785 -31.95 -26.41 26.43
CA VAL A 785 -32.89 -25.76 27.35
C VAL A 785 -32.63 -26.26 28.76
N ALA A 786 -32.48 -25.34 29.72
CA ALA A 786 -32.08 -25.60 31.12
C ALA A 786 -33.01 -26.49 31.96
N VAL A 787 -34.06 -27.09 31.38
CA VAL A 787 -35.05 -27.94 32.05
C VAL A 787 -35.40 -29.18 31.22
N GLY A 788 -34.38 -29.97 30.82
CA GLY A 788 -34.52 -31.38 30.43
C GLY A 788 -35.42 -31.71 29.22
N LYS A 789 -35.91 -30.71 28.49
CA LYS A 789 -36.67 -30.86 27.24
C LYS A 789 -35.87 -30.27 26.09
N HIS A 790 -35.29 -31.14 25.28
CA HIS A 790 -34.56 -30.73 24.09
C HIS A 790 -35.54 -30.34 22.98
N SER A 791 -35.33 -29.18 22.37
CA SER A 791 -35.87 -28.84 21.04
C SER A 791 -34.76 -29.02 20.02
N GLY A 792 -34.92 -29.98 19.10
CA GLY A 792 -33.93 -30.36 18.11
C GLY A 792 -33.70 -31.88 18.06
N PRO A 793 -32.77 -32.35 17.20
CA PRO A 793 -32.45 -33.77 17.06
C PRO A 793 -31.69 -34.35 18.27
N GLU A 794 -31.76 -35.67 18.47
CA GLU A 794 -31.08 -36.38 19.56
C GLU A 794 -29.56 -36.53 19.28
N ILE A 795 -28.75 -35.80 20.04
CA ILE A 795 -27.28 -35.84 19.96
C ILE A 795 -26.71 -36.73 21.05
N LYS A 796 -25.89 -37.72 20.66
CA LYS A 796 -25.22 -38.67 21.54
C LYS A 796 -23.80 -38.22 21.82
N TRP A 797 -23.64 -37.32 22.78
CA TRP A 797 -22.34 -36.76 23.14
C TRP A 797 -21.31 -37.80 23.62
N VAL A 798 -20.09 -37.68 23.14
CA VAL A 798 -18.90 -38.39 23.67
C VAL A 798 -18.50 -37.76 25.01
N ASP A 799 -18.09 -38.59 25.97
CA ASP A 799 -17.68 -38.19 27.33
C ASP A 799 -18.65 -37.22 28.04
N GLY A 800 -19.95 -37.38 27.80
CA GLY A 800 -21.00 -36.61 28.46
C GLY A 800 -21.09 -35.14 28.04
N GLY A 801 -20.65 -34.78 26.84
CA GLY A 801 -20.78 -33.41 26.32
C GLY A 801 -19.67 -32.45 26.79
N LYS A 802 -18.59 -32.97 27.39
CA LYS A 802 -17.40 -32.18 27.67
C LYS A 802 -16.83 -31.61 26.37
N GLN A 803 -16.26 -30.41 26.46
CA GLN A 803 -15.57 -29.77 25.34
C GLN A 803 -14.22 -30.45 25.12
N LEU A 804 -14.12 -31.29 24.08
CA LEU A 804 -12.94 -32.13 23.81
C LEU A 804 -12.04 -31.56 22.71
N LEU A 805 -12.62 -30.91 21.69
CA LEU A 805 -11.86 -30.30 20.60
C LEU A 805 -11.57 -28.83 20.92
N LYS A 806 -10.29 -28.48 20.92
CA LYS A 806 -9.78 -27.11 20.94
C LYS A 806 -9.47 -26.67 19.51
N ILE A 807 -10.06 -25.55 19.09
CA ILE A 807 -9.91 -24.98 17.75
C ILE A 807 -9.69 -23.47 17.84
N SER A 808 -9.00 -22.89 16.86
CA SER A 808 -8.93 -21.45 16.66
C SER A 808 -9.20 -21.13 15.19
N THR A 809 -9.84 -20.00 14.94
CA THR A 809 -10.04 -19.45 13.60
C THR A 809 -9.48 -18.03 13.51
N HIS A 810 -9.10 -17.61 12.30
CA HIS A 810 -8.64 -16.26 12.00
C HIS A 810 -9.24 -15.82 10.65
N LEU A 811 -9.92 -14.67 10.64
CA LEU A 811 -10.58 -14.11 9.47
C LEU A 811 -9.69 -13.06 8.82
N VAL A 812 -9.43 -13.21 7.52
CA VAL A 812 -8.85 -12.15 6.68
C VAL A 812 -9.90 -11.77 5.65
N SER A 813 -10.66 -10.71 5.94
CA SER A 813 -11.79 -10.29 5.11
C SER A 813 -11.82 -8.78 4.92
N THR A 814 -12.06 -8.37 3.68
CA THR A 814 -12.37 -6.98 3.31
C THR A 814 -13.87 -6.74 3.15
N VAL A 815 -14.73 -7.73 3.48
CA VAL A 815 -16.19 -7.60 3.40
C VAL A 815 -16.92 -7.95 4.69
N TYR A 816 -16.23 -8.56 5.68
CA TYR A 816 -16.74 -8.80 7.03
C TYR A 816 -15.87 -8.12 8.08
N THR A 817 -16.50 -7.36 8.98
CA THR A 817 -15.84 -6.78 10.15
C THR A 817 -16.08 -7.63 11.40
N GLN A 818 -15.09 -7.64 12.29
CA GLN A 818 -15.18 -8.25 13.62
C GLN A 818 -15.61 -7.23 14.69
N ASP A 819 -15.42 -5.94 14.41
CA ASP A 819 -15.78 -4.83 15.28
C ASP A 819 -17.30 -4.78 15.52
N GLN A 820 -17.68 -4.84 16.79
CA GLN A 820 -19.09 -4.89 17.20
C GLN A 820 -19.82 -3.56 16.97
N HIS A 821 -19.13 -2.43 17.05
CA HIS A 821 -19.72 -1.10 16.90
C HIS A 821 -20.02 -0.81 15.43
N LEU A 822 -19.06 -1.09 14.55
CA LEU A 822 -19.21 -0.96 13.11
C LEU A 822 -20.32 -1.88 12.57
N HIS A 823 -20.34 -3.15 12.99
CA HIS A 823 -21.40 -4.07 12.59
C HIS A 823 -22.79 -3.58 13.01
N ASN A 824 -22.95 -3.17 14.27
CA ASN A 824 -24.25 -2.72 14.80
C ASN A 824 -24.79 -1.49 14.05
N PHE A 825 -23.90 -0.54 13.71
CA PHE A 825 -24.26 0.64 12.93
C PHE A 825 -24.79 0.27 11.54
N PHE A 826 -24.08 -0.58 10.78
CA PHE A 826 -24.53 -1.01 9.46
C PHE A 826 -25.79 -1.89 9.51
N GLN A 827 -25.90 -2.78 10.51
CA GLN A 827 -27.10 -3.59 10.71
C GLN A 827 -28.34 -2.73 11.02
N TYR A 828 -28.18 -1.64 11.77
CA TYR A 828 -29.26 -0.67 12.02
C TYR A 828 -29.62 0.14 10.77
N CYS A 829 -28.63 0.59 10.00
CA CYS A 829 -28.86 1.28 8.72
C CYS A 829 -29.66 0.38 7.75
N GLN A 830 -29.27 -0.88 7.61
CA GLN A 830 -29.97 -1.86 6.76
C GLN A 830 -31.44 -2.04 7.16
N LYS A 831 -31.72 -2.16 8.46
CA LYS A 831 -33.11 -2.25 8.98
C LYS A 831 -33.92 -1.00 8.63
N THR A 832 -33.30 0.18 8.72
CA THR A 832 -33.93 1.47 8.38
C THR A 832 -34.25 1.58 6.89
N GLU A 833 -33.31 1.23 6.00
CA GLU A 833 -33.52 1.23 4.55
C GLU A 833 -34.57 0.21 4.09
N SER A 834 -34.75 -0.88 4.84
CA SER A 834 -35.79 -1.89 4.61
C SER A 834 -37.20 -1.45 5.03
N GLY A 835 -37.42 -0.16 5.33
CA GLY A 835 -38.73 0.39 5.72
C GLY A 835 -39.14 0.17 7.18
N ALA A 836 -38.24 -0.30 8.05
CA ALA A 836 -38.53 -0.36 9.49
C ALA A 836 -38.64 1.05 10.09
N ARG A 837 -39.49 1.21 11.12
CA ARG A 837 -39.62 2.49 11.85
C ARG A 837 -38.31 2.82 12.58
N ALA A 838 -37.50 3.68 11.99
CA ALA A 838 -36.29 4.19 12.62
C ALA A 838 -36.61 5.31 13.62
N LEU A 839 -36.25 5.09 14.88
CA LEU A 839 -36.23 6.13 15.91
C LEU A 839 -34.86 6.79 15.91
N GLY A 840 -34.80 8.12 15.71
CA GLY A 840 -33.53 8.87 15.67
C GLY A 840 -32.67 8.67 16.92
N ALA A 841 -33.28 8.48 18.09
CA ALA A 841 -32.59 8.18 19.34
C ALA A 841 -31.79 6.85 19.31
N ASP A 842 -32.30 5.82 18.64
CA ASP A 842 -31.59 4.55 18.49
C ASP A 842 -30.39 4.69 17.53
N LEU A 843 -30.56 5.41 16.42
CA LEU A 843 -29.46 5.72 15.51
C LEU A 843 -28.34 6.50 16.22
N VAL A 844 -28.71 7.50 17.03
CA VAL A 844 -27.77 8.27 17.85
C VAL A 844 -26.99 7.38 18.83
N LYS A 845 -27.60 6.34 19.41
CA LYS A 845 -26.89 5.35 20.25
C LYS A 845 -25.81 4.62 19.47
N TYR A 846 -26.10 4.14 18.25
CA TYR A 846 -25.11 3.46 17.41
C TYR A 846 -24.00 4.41 16.94
N LEU A 847 -24.33 5.63 16.51
CA LEU A 847 -23.37 6.69 16.16
C LEU A 847 -22.43 7.02 17.33
N LYS A 848 -22.97 7.21 18.55
CA LYS A 848 -22.14 7.43 19.75
C LYS A 848 -21.19 6.24 19.99
N SER A 849 -21.65 5.01 19.74
CA SER A 849 -20.82 3.80 19.91
C SER A 849 -19.68 3.65 18.89
N LEU A 850 -19.75 4.29 17.71
CA LEU A 850 -18.66 4.27 16.72
C LEU A 850 -17.38 4.97 17.21
N HIS A 851 -17.44 5.76 18.28
CA HIS A 851 -16.24 6.34 18.92
C HIS A 851 -15.41 5.30 19.69
N ALA A 852 -15.91 4.06 19.83
CA ALA A 852 -15.19 2.92 20.38
C ALA A 852 -14.74 1.92 19.30
N MET A 853 -14.93 2.25 18.01
CA MET A 853 -14.44 1.43 16.90
C MET A 853 -12.91 1.38 16.90
N GLU A 854 -12.34 0.20 16.67
CA GLU A 854 -10.88 0.03 16.68
C GLU A 854 -10.22 0.84 15.55
N GLY A 855 -9.19 1.63 15.88
CA GLY A 855 -8.58 2.57 14.93
C GLY A 855 -8.01 1.94 13.65
N HIS A 856 -7.62 0.67 13.69
CA HIS A 856 -7.18 -0.05 12.50
C HIS A 856 -8.37 -0.45 11.60
N VAL A 857 -9.49 -0.89 12.18
CA VAL A 857 -10.75 -1.19 11.46
C VAL A 857 -11.29 0.08 10.80
N MET A 858 -11.23 1.21 11.51
CA MET A 858 -11.60 2.53 11.01
C MET A 858 -10.82 2.92 9.75
N ILE A 859 -9.50 2.70 9.71
CA ILE A 859 -8.66 2.97 8.55
C ILE A 859 -8.93 1.97 7.43
N ALA A 860 -9.06 0.68 7.76
CA ALA A 860 -9.28 -0.39 6.79
C ALA A 860 -10.58 -0.20 5.99
N PHE A 861 -11.67 0.20 6.66
CA PHE A 861 -12.97 0.46 6.05
C PHE A 861 -13.25 1.95 5.79
N LEU A 862 -12.23 2.83 5.85
CA LEU A 862 -12.36 4.29 5.81
C LEU A 862 -13.33 4.81 4.73
N PRO A 863 -13.25 4.40 3.44
CA PRO A 863 -14.13 4.94 2.42
C PRO A 863 -15.58 4.47 2.61
N THR A 864 -15.77 3.20 2.96
CA THR A 864 -17.08 2.58 3.19
C THR A 864 -17.79 3.20 4.40
N VAL A 865 -17.06 3.44 5.50
CA VAL A 865 -17.58 4.10 6.71
C VAL A 865 -17.94 5.56 6.43
N LEU A 866 -17.06 6.33 5.81
CA LEU A 866 -17.33 7.74 5.50
C LEU A 866 -18.49 7.89 4.52
N ASN A 867 -18.55 7.09 3.46
CA ASN A 867 -19.67 7.11 2.49
C ASN A 867 -21.00 6.81 3.18
N GLN A 868 -21.07 5.81 4.06
CA GLN A 868 -22.29 5.50 4.80
C GLN A 868 -22.65 6.61 5.81
N LEU A 869 -21.66 7.25 6.46
CA LEU A 869 -21.91 8.40 7.34
C LEU A 869 -22.48 9.59 6.55
N PHE A 870 -21.94 9.94 5.38
CA PHE A 870 -22.50 11.00 4.54
C PHE A 870 -23.91 10.67 4.01
N ARG A 871 -24.19 9.40 3.67
CA ARG A 871 -25.56 8.94 3.34
C ARG A 871 -26.53 9.09 4.52
N VAL A 872 -26.09 8.79 5.74
CA VAL A 872 -26.92 8.98 6.95
C VAL A 872 -27.11 10.47 7.25
N LEU A 873 -26.12 11.32 6.95
CA LEU A 873 -26.20 12.78 7.11
C LEU A 873 -27.28 13.40 6.21
N THR A 874 -27.32 13.06 4.92
CA THR A 874 -28.30 13.61 3.96
C THR A 874 -29.73 13.15 4.25
N ARG A 875 -29.88 11.94 4.81
CA ARG A 875 -31.16 11.34 5.21
C ARG A 875 -31.59 11.69 6.65
N ALA A 876 -30.81 12.50 7.38
CA ALA A 876 -31.12 12.86 8.75
C ALA A 876 -32.34 13.80 8.84
N THR A 877 -33.40 13.33 9.51
CA THR A 877 -34.60 14.13 9.81
C THR A 877 -34.49 14.92 11.12
N GLN A 878 -33.58 14.53 12.02
CA GLN A 878 -33.37 15.14 13.33
C GLN A 878 -31.97 15.76 13.42
N GLU A 879 -31.86 16.99 13.94
CA GLU A 879 -30.57 17.69 14.08
C GLU A 879 -29.57 16.91 14.95
N GLU A 880 -30.02 16.23 16.01
CA GLU A 880 -29.13 15.42 16.85
C GLU A 880 -28.44 14.29 16.05
N VAL A 881 -29.13 13.68 15.09
CA VAL A 881 -28.52 12.64 14.22
C VAL A 881 -27.40 13.25 13.40
N ALA A 882 -27.65 14.35 12.70
CA ALA A 882 -26.65 15.04 11.87
C ALA A 882 -25.43 15.47 12.70
N VAL A 883 -25.65 16.05 13.88
CA VAL A 883 -24.57 16.45 14.81
C VAL A 883 -23.74 15.25 15.27
N ASN A 884 -24.37 14.10 15.59
CA ASN A 884 -23.61 12.91 15.99
C ASN A 884 -22.88 12.23 14.82
N VAL A 885 -23.43 12.27 13.60
CA VAL A 885 -22.70 11.84 12.39
C VAL A 885 -21.44 12.68 12.21
N THR A 886 -21.55 14.00 12.23
CA THR A 886 -20.41 14.91 12.06
C THR A 886 -19.38 14.75 13.17
N ARG A 887 -19.79 14.45 14.42
CA ARG A 887 -18.87 14.06 15.52
C ARG A 887 -18.07 12.79 15.22
N VAL A 888 -18.70 11.75 14.69
CA VAL A 888 -18.00 10.52 14.27
C VAL A 888 -17.01 10.83 13.14
N ILE A 889 -17.38 11.66 12.16
CA ILE A 889 -16.47 12.08 11.09
C ILE A 889 -15.27 12.85 11.66
N ILE A 890 -15.48 13.79 12.59
CA ILE A 890 -14.40 14.51 13.30
C ILE A 890 -13.47 13.54 14.02
N HIS A 891 -14.03 12.51 14.69
CA HIS A 891 -13.23 11.49 15.35
C HIS A 891 -12.39 10.66 14.36
N ILE A 892 -12.95 10.23 13.24
CA ILE A 892 -12.24 9.49 12.19
C ILE A 892 -11.10 10.31 11.59
N VAL A 893 -11.40 11.55 11.20
CA VAL A 893 -10.41 12.51 10.66
C VAL A 893 -9.27 12.72 11.66
N ALA A 894 -9.61 12.96 12.93
CA ALA A 894 -8.63 13.14 13.98
C ALA A 894 -7.75 11.91 14.20
N GLN A 895 -8.31 10.69 14.18
CA GLN A 895 -7.54 9.46 14.32
C GLN A 895 -6.56 9.27 13.16
N CYS A 896 -6.97 9.55 11.92
CA CYS A 896 -6.05 9.50 10.77
C CYS A 896 -4.91 10.52 10.90
N HIS A 897 -5.18 11.76 11.33
CA HIS A 897 -4.13 12.75 11.60
C HIS A 897 -3.20 12.35 12.76
N GLU A 898 -3.75 11.83 13.85
CA GLU A 898 -2.98 11.43 15.05
C GLU A 898 -2.04 10.24 14.77
N GLU A 899 -2.35 9.43 13.75
CA GLU A 899 -1.51 8.32 13.25
C GLU A 899 -0.60 8.71 12.06
N GLY A 900 -0.65 9.97 11.58
CA GLY A 900 0.16 10.46 10.44
C GLY A 900 -0.30 9.94 9.07
N LEU A 901 -1.60 9.73 8.89
CA LEU A 901 -2.24 9.12 7.73
C LEU A 901 -3.08 10.11 6.90
N ASP A 902 -2.77 11.40 6.97
CA ASP A 902 -3.39 12.53 6.27
C ASP A 902 -3.57 12.25 4.75
N SER A 903 -2.62 11.53 4.14
CA SER A 903 -2.68 11.12 2.73
C SER A 903 -3.91 10.28 2.39
N TYR A 904 -4.40 9.47 3.33
CA TYR A 904 -5.60 8.64 3.11
C TYR A 904 -6.89 9.48 3.14
N LEU A 905 -6.94 10.53 3.95
CA LEU A 905 -8.05 11.48 3.94
C LEU A 905 -8.05 12.29 2.63
N ARG A 906 -6.88 12.77 2.18
CA ARG A 906 -6.75 13.47 0.88
C ARG A 906 -7.12 12.58 -0.29
N SER A 907 -6.65 11.33 -0.32
CA SER A 907 -7.05 10.31 -1.30
C SER A 907 -8.57 10.06 -1.28
N TYR A 908 -9.16 9.94 -0.09
CA TYR A 908 -10.61 9.78 0.07
C TYR A 908 -11.36 10.93 -0.61
N VAL A 909 -11.06 12.18 -0.25
CA VAL A 909 -11.79 13.33 -0.79
C VAL A 909 -11.54 13.45 -2.30
N LYS A 910 -10.29 13.36 -2.78
CA LYS A 910 -9.98 13.52 -4.20
C LYS A 910 -10.58 12.44 -5.09
N TYR A 911 -10.49 11.16 -4.71
CA TYR A 911 -10.81 10.02 -5.60
C TYR A 911 -12.04 9.20 -5.22
N ALA A 912 -12.29 8.97 -3.92
CA ALA A 912 -13.30 8.02 -3.45
C ALA A 912 -14.65 8.66 -3.05
N TYR A 913 -14.65 9.92 -2.62
CA TYR A 913 -15.87 10.64 -2.28
C TYR A 913 -16.72 10.92 -3.53
N LYS A 914 -17.99 10.55 -3.44
CA LYS A 914 -19.03 10.79 -4.43
C LYS A 914 -20.35 11.09 -3.70
N ALA A 915 -20.97 12.22 -3.99
CA ALA A 915 -22.32 12.52 -3.52
C ALA A 915 -23.34 11.50 -4.07
N GLU A 916 -24.43 11.25 -3.35
CA GLU A 916 -25.58 10.54 -3.93
C GLU A 916 -26.30 11.46 -4.93
N PRO A 917 -26.83 10.93 -6.05
CA PRO A 917 -27.56 11.73 -7.04
C PRO A 917 -28.72 12.49 -6.41
N TYR A 918 -28.79 13.80 -6.65
CA TYR A 918 -29.80 14.65 -6.03
C TYR A 918 -31.21 14.40 -6.61
N VAL A 919 -32.11 13.81 -5.81
CA VAL A 919 -33.55 13.72 -6.15
C VAL A 919 -34.32 14.80 -5.39
N ALA A 920 -34.80 15.79 -6.12
CA ALA A 920 -35.34 17.05 -5.60
C ALA A 920 -36.59 16.94 -4.70
N SER A 921 -37.22 15.77 -4.62
CA SER A 921 -38.39 15.50 -3.78
C SER A 921 -38.07 14.85 -2.43
N GLU A 922 -36.84 14.36 -2.22
CA GLU A 922 -36.53 13.47 -1.08
C GLU A 922 -35.20 13.74 -0.35
N TYR A 923 -34.16 14.27 -1.02
CA TYR A 923 -32.82 14.34 -0.45
C TYR A 923 -32.31 15.76 -0.23
N LYS A 924 -31.63 15.95 0.91
CA LYS A 924 -30.78 17.12 1.18
C LYS A 924 -29.37 16.84 0.65
N THR A 925 -28.58 17.87 0.38
CA THR A 925 -27.19 17.67 -0.06
C THR A 925 -26.24 17.47 1.13
N VAL A 926 -25.07 16.85 0.88
CA VAL A 926 -24.03 16.70 1.91
C VAL A 926 -23.53 18.07 2.38
N HIS A 927 -23.32 19.02 1.46
CA HIS A 927 -22.78 20.33 1.82
C HIS A 927 -23.71 21.15 2.72
N GLU A 928 -25.02 21.13 2.47
CA GLU A 928 -25.99 21.83 3.32
C GLU A 928 -26.02 21.27 4.76
N GLU A 929 -26.13 19.95 4.92
CA GLU A 929 -26.27 19.33 6.26
C GLU A 929 -24.94 19.28 7.01
N LEU A 930 -23.81 19.16 6.31
CA LEU A 930 -22.49 19.23 6.91
C LEU A 930 -22.20 20.64 7.44
N ALA A 931 -22.47 21.69 6.65
CA ALA A 931 -22.29 23.08 7.09
C ALA A 931 -23.20 23.44 8.29
N LYS A 932 -24.47 23.02 8.28
CA LYS A 932 -25.40 23.21 9.41
C LYS A 932 -24.90 22.51 10.68
N SER A 933 -24.52 21.24 10.57
CA SER A 933 -24.06 20.45 11.74
C SER A 933 -22.72 20.93 12.29
N MET A 934 -21.77 21.33 11.44
CA MET A 934 -20.53 22.03 11.83
C MET A 934 -20.85 23.33 12.60
N THR A 935 -21.77 24.15 12.08
CA THR A 935 -22.20 25.40 12.74
C THR A 935 -22.78 25.12 14.14
N THR A 936 -23.59 24.08 14.31
CA THR A 936 -24.10 23.68 15.63
C THR A 936 -22.99 23.15 16.56
N ILE A 937 -21.96 22.48 16.04
CA ILE A 937 -20.78 22.03 16.81
C ILE A 937 -19.84 23.18 17.20
N LEU A 938 -19.87 24.31 16.49
CA LEU A 938 -19.07 25.50 16.79
C LEU A 938 -19.78 26.52 17.70
N LYS A 939 -21.03 26.27 18.10
CA LYS A 939 -21.76 27.14 19.06
C LYS A 939 -21.00 27.18 20.41
N PRO A 940 -20.94 28.32 21.13
CA PRO A 940 -20.20 28.44 22.40
C PRO A 940 -20.61 27.48 23.53
N SER A 941 -21.76 26.82 23.41
CA SER A 941 -22.27 25.81 24.34
C SER A 941 -21.89 24.36 23.97
N ALA A 942 -21.08 24.15 22.94
CA ALA A 942 -20.68 22.83 22.44
C ALA A 942 -19.46 22.25 23.19
N ASP A 943 -19.18 20.97 22.94
CA ASP A 943 -18.01 20.30 23.51
C ASP A 943 -16.70 20.86 22.92
N PHE A 944 -15.92 21.53 23.78
CA PHE A 944 -14.64 22.16 23.43
C PHE A 944 -13.65 21.19 22.77
N LEU A 945 -13.62 19.91 23.15
CA LEU A 945 -12.70 18.94 22.55
C LEU A 945 -13.08 18.64 21.09
N THR A 946 -14.37 18.39 20.83
CA THR A 946 -14.92 18.23 19.49
C THR A 946 -14.70 19.50 18.65
N SER A 947 -15.01 20.69 19.17
CA SER A 947 -14.86 21.95 18.43
C SER A 947 -13.38 22.23 18.07
N ASN A 948 -12.44 21.93 18.97
CA ASN A 948 -11.00 22.04 18.66
C ASN A 948 -10.54 21.05 17.60
N LYS A 949 -10.98 19.78 17.64
CA LYS A 949 -10.64 18.80 16.59
C LYS A 949 -11.25 19.21 15.23
N LEU A 950 -12.48 19.72 15.21
CA LEU A 950 -13.10 20.26 14.00
C LEU A 950 -12.33 21.45 13.42
N LEU A 951 -11.93 22.42 14.25
CA LEU A 951 -11.15 23.59 13.81
C LEU A 951 -9.73 23.21 13.36
N LYS A 952 -9.06 22.29 14.06
CA LYS A 952 -7.70 21.84 13.74
C LYS A 952 -7.65 21.05 12.42
N TYR A 953 -8.70 20.31 12.10
CA TYR A 953 -8.77 19.46 10.91
C TYR A 953 -9.85 19.93 9.91
N SER A 954 -10.15 21.24 9.92
CA SER A 954 -11.22 21.87 9.13
C SER A 954 -11.07 21.69 7.63
N TRP A 955 -9.82 21.66 7.14
CA TRP A 955 -9.47 21.46 5.72
C TRP A 955 -10.24 20.28 5.09
N PHE A 956 -10.35 19.15 5.80
CA PHE A 956 -11.04 17.95 5.30
C PHE A 956 -12.52 18.24 5.04
N PHE A 957 -13.16 18.99 5.94
CA PHE A 957 -14.57 19.32 5.84
C PHE A 957 -14.81 20.29 4.70
N PHE A 958 -14.00 21.34 4.57
CA PHE A 958 -14.11 22.30 3.47
C PHE A 958 -13.90 21.64 2.10
N GLU A 959 -12.91 20.77 1.95
CA GLU A 959 -12.69 19.98 0.72
C GLU A 959 -13.90 19.11 0.35
N VAL A 960 -14.55 18.47 1.33
CA VAL A 960 -15.79 17.71 1.11
C VAL A 960 -16.97 18.62 0.76
N LEU A 961 -17.10 19.80 1.39
CA LEU A 961 -18.12 20.80 1.05
C LEU A 961 -17.97 21.24 -0.41
N ILE A 962 -16.78 21.71 -0.80
CA ILE A 962 -16.45 22.20 -2.14
C ILE A 962 -16.71 21.11 -3.18
N LYS A 963 -16.18 19.89 -2.98
CA LYS A 963 -16.41 18.78 -3.92
C LYS A 963 -17.88 18.36 -4.00
N SER A 964 -18.62 18.38 -2.89
CA SER A 964 -20.07 18.11 -2.89
C SER A 964 -20.86 19.17 -3.65
N MET A 965 -20.49 20.45 -3.54
CA MET A 965 -21.14 21.54 -4.28
C MET A 965 -20.87 21.41 -5.77
N ALA A 966 -19.60 21.21 -6.16
CA ALA A 966 -19.22 21.02 -7.57
C ALA A 966 -19.98 19.85 -8.22
N GLN A 967 -20.04 18.69 -7.55
CA GLN A 967 -20.82 17.54 -8.05
C GLN A 967 -22.32 17.88 -8.21
N HIS A 968 -22.92 18.57 -7.24
CA HIS A 968 -24.33 18.96 -7.29
C HIS A 968 -24.67 19.96 -8.43
N LEU A 969 -23.81 20.94 -8.68
CA LEU A 969 -24.02 21.93 -9.76
C LEU A 969 -23.93 21.30 -11.15
N ILE A 970 -22.95 20.38 -11.33
CA ILE A 970 -22.79 19.62 -12.58
C ILE A 970 -24.02 18.73 -12.83
N GLU A 971 -24.43 17.93 -11.85
CA GLU A 971 -25.57 17.00 -12.01
C GLU A 971 -26.89 17.72 -12.33
N ASN A 972 -27.14 18.87 -11.70
CA ASN A 972 -28.38 19.62 -11.93
C ASN A 972 -28.36 20.50 -13.19
N SER A 973 -27.25 20.54 -13.94
CA SER A 973 -27.03 21.51 -15.04
C SER A 973 -27.27 22.97 -14.62
N LYS A 974 -27.15 23.26 -13.33
CA LYS A 974 -27.31 24.59 -12.74
C LYS A 974 -25.93 25.20 -12.55
N VAL A 975 -25.38 25.72 -13.64
CA VAL A 975 -24.27 26.67 -13.55
C VAL A 975 -24.88 28.08 -13.58
N LYS A 976 -25.66 28.43 -12.54
CA LYS A 976 -26.12 29.81 -12.40
C LYS A 976 -25.02 30.64 -11.73
N LEU A 977 -24.93 31.89 -12.18
CA LEU A 977 -23.94 32.89 -11.74
C LEU A 977 -23.78 33.01 -10.21
N GLU A 978 -24.86 32.79 -9.48
CA GLU A 978 -24.94 32.98 -8.03
C GLU A 978 -24.34 31.79 -7.27
N GLU A 979 -24.40 30.58 -7.83
CA GLU A 979 -23.94 29.34 -7.20
C GLU A 979 -22.40 29.19 -7.30
N LEU A 980 -21.82 29.62 -8.42
CA LEU A 980 -20.35 29.73 -8.64
C LEU A 980 -19.66 30.60 -7.57
N ASN A 981 -20.26 31.77 -7.25
CA ASN A 981 -19.73 32.70 -6.25
C ASN A 981 -19.73 32.12 -4.83
N HIS A 982 -20.53 31.08 -4.55
CA HIS A 982 -20.61 30.49 -3.23
C HIS A 982 -19.48 29.46 -3.00
N ILE A 983 -19.12 28.68 -4.03
CA ILE A 983 -17.97 27.76 -4.00
C ILE A 983 -16.67 28.55 -3.77
N ALA A 984 -16.46 29.61 -4.56
CA ALA A 984 -15.24 30.42 -4.49
C ALA A 984 -14.96 31.05 -3.10
N ARG A 985 -16.01 31.34 -2.31
CA ARG A 985 -15.86 31.87 -0.95
C ARG A 985 -15.29 30.82 0.02
N LEU A 986 -15.65 29.55 -0.16
CA LEU A 986 -15.16 28.44 0.67
C LEU A 986 -13.72 28.04 0.34
N THR A 987 -13.22 28.33 -0.87
CA THR A 987 -11.81 28.10 -1.24
C THR A 987 -10.87 29.21 -0.75
N VAL A 988 -11.43 30.38 -0.37
CA VAL A 988 -10.67 31.59 0.01
C VAL A 988 -10.74 31.91 1.52
N THR A 989 -11.49 31.12 2.31
CA THR A 989 -11.59 31.25 3.77
C THR A 989 -11.15 29.99 4.52
#